data_AF-A0A9D6VNT1-F1
#
_entry.id   AF-A0A9D6VNT1-F1
#
_cell.length_a   1.000
_cell.length_b   1.000
_cell.length_c   1.000
_cell.angle_alpha   90.00
_cell.angle_beta   90.00
_cell.angle_gamma   90.00
#
_symmetry.space_group_name_H-M   'P 1'
#
loop_
_entity.id
_entity.type
_entity.pdbx_description
1 polymer ?
#
loop_
_entity_poly.entity_id
_entity_poly.type
_entity_poly.pdbx_seq_one_letter_code
_entity_poly.pdbx_strand_id
1 'polypeptide(L)'
;MAKKETTFLTGKWHLVVLILFFLIVRLWFLQTRIIPRHTDELYIGTVANEIATTGLKIPLSYCLIMPHAGGTVVTEYLTAFFFYCFNNSYLTLKLVAFSFSFVSFIFFMFLLEKYFDPMTTIVGGLFFIFPPALFSRASLMLLGNHCESLFFSAVTIYIYYSIFYTNEEIYSDKKLVLYALLGAICGFSLYFDYIFISVLLTFFIVWFAVDRRFFSTKYFCYFFISFVIGFTPAIYYNLVNNFSGTSFLRGGYSGEQGALHGLSEKIGKYLFNNIPALFDYRYNVDAFGIFLIRKICLVLLVVSFLFVCSRILFEGHFKRESSNVNKRSLFLNKRTFFIIYIIVFSCIYFFSPAFTNAISYASEKNYLSYYLSLRYFLPLYPAIFFILTFFIKDMLVANEKYKKITGGLLTVFFCASGFTAMYLTPEIKSSKDNLIYRNGYSYSMFAGEMFTRARIGRDRFDLKKLFDIGDNINKEFYNEFFYGAGFSTRHYFIDKKLDVINEINNLVSSRDFIEKSYFYEGLGYGIGLFNGFEPVDDIIETISDGNKRFFSIGFVDGLSDKGAVKDIVSEDMIGKLNVELHQVFLPVIGFNIMSNQGSLEKVVNKIEAMNTGNKNIILRGVGLGLFYENRDNPSIIKNVLDKVPPGYSAAILEGSGIAIASSFDGTKYNNIISSFSDDEKKHIYSGIARIVVEKCYYNCNKISDFINKIDPEYHASFYQGFGSQAAFRFSGNEMVLNAFMDKIDLKNKMSFKSGFMEEKNELTHTL
;
A
#
# COMPACT_ATOMS: atom_id res chain seq x y z
N MET A 1 31.69 54.08 -2.14
CA MET A 1 31.55 53.38 -3.43
C MET A 1 31.66 51.88 -3.20
N ALA A 2 30.54 51.20 -2.94
CA ALA A 2 30.49 49.75 -2.80
C ALA A 2 30.46 49.13 -4.22
N LYS A 3 31.42 48.25 -4.53
CA LYS A 3 31.41 47.45 -5.76
C LYS A 3 30.07 46.74 -5.85
N LYS A 4 29.26 47.09 -6.87
CA LYS A 4 28.23 46.21 -7.41
C LYS A 4 28.96 44.97 -7.89
N GLU A 5 29.13 43.97 -7.02
CA GLU A 5 29.44 42.63 -7.46
C GLU A 5 28.29 42.22 -8.36
N THR A 6 28.59 42.23 -9.67
CA THR A 6 27.75 41.73 -10.73
C THR A 6 27.39 40.29 -10.40
N THR A 7 26.17 40.17 -9.91
CA THR A 7 25.49 38.98 -9.43
C THR A 7 25.34 37.97 -10.56
N PHE A 8 26.32 37.08 -10.68
CA PHE A 8 26.32 35.92 -11.59
C PHE A 8 25.27 34.85 -11.21
N LEU A 9 24.38 35.15 -10.25
CA LEU A 9 23.22 34.34 -9.80
C LEU A 9 21.95 35.20 -9.72
N THR A 10 21.72 36.11 -10.68
CA THR A 10 20.44 36.84 -10.80
C THR A 10 19.31 35.97 -11.37
N GLY A 11 19.63 34.83 -11.97
CA GLY A 11 18.62 33.84 -12.36
C GLY A 11 18.28 32.92 -11.19
N LYS A 12 16.98 32.64 -11.00
CA LYS A 12 16.48 31.59 -10.08
C LYS A 12 16.79 30.17 -10.59
N TRP A 13 17.96 29.96 -11.18
CA TRP A 13 18.36 28.72 -11.85
C TRP A 13 18.53 27.56 -10.87
N HIS A 14 19.00 27.83 -9.65
CA HIS A 14 19.10 26.80 -8.61
C HIS A 14 17.75 26.17 -8.29
N LEU A 15 16.64 26.93 -8.34
CA LEU A 15 15.30 26.35 -8.20
C LEU A 15 14.98 25.36 -9.31
N VAL A 16 15.25 25.73 -10.56
CA VAL A 16 15.02 24.85 -11.73
C VAL A 16 15.84 23.57 -11.60
N VAL A 17 17.12 23.68 -11.22
CA VAL A 17 18.01 22.54 -11.00
C VAL A 17 17.49 21.64 -9.87
N LEU A 18 17.10 22.20 -8.73
CA LEU A 18 16.55 21.44 -7.62
C LEU A 18 15.23 20.74 -7.99
N ILE A 19 14.35 21.40 -8.74
CA ILE A 19 13.09 20.84 -9.24
C ILE A 19 13.36 19.68 -10.19
N LEU A 20 14.23 19.86 -11.19
CA LEU A 20 14.59 18.79 -12.13
C LEU A 20 15.26 17.63 -11.39
N PHE A 21 16.12 17.92 -10.42
CA PHE A 21 16.81 16.87 -9.69
C PHE A 21 15.87 16.08 -8.78
N PHE A 22 14.91 16.75 -8.13
CA PHE A 22 13.84 16.09 -7.39
C PHE A 22 13.03 15.16 -8.30
N LEU A 23 12.63 15.62 -9.49
CA LEU A 23 11.91 14.80 -10.46
C LEU A 23 12.71 13.55 -10.84
N ILE A 24 13.99 13.71 -11.22
CA ILE A 24 14.86 12.60 -11.63
C ILE A 24 15.02 11.58 -10.51
N VAL A 25 15.38 12.03 -9.30
CA VAL A 25 15.63 11.14 -8.15
C VAL A 25 14.35 10.40 -7.74
N ARG A 26 13.20 11.07 -7.75
CA ARG A 26 11.91 10.47 -7.38
C ARG A 26 11.40 9.48 -8.42
N LEU A 27 11.51 9.80 -9.70
CA LEU A 27 11.13 8.89 -10.78
C LEU A 27 12.07 7.68 -10.83
N TRP A 28 13.37 7.88 -10.64
CA TRP A 28 14.34 6.78 -10.49
C TRP A 28 13.96 5.87 -9.32
N PHE A 29 13.63 6.44 -8.17
CA PHE A 29 13.22 5.65 -7.01
C PHE A 29 11.91 4.89 -7.26
N LEU A 30 10.92 5.53 -7.90
CA LEU A 30 9.65 4.88 -8.25
C LEU A 30 9.86 3.72 -9.24
N GLN A 31 10.75 3.87 -10.22
CA GLN A 31 11.05 2.84 -11.22
C GLN A 31 11.86 1.68 -10.65
N THR A 32 12.86 1.96 -9.81
CA THR A 32 13.82 0.95 -9.33
C THR A 32 13.37 0.26 -8.05
N ARG A 33 12.47 0.87 -7.28
CA ARG A 33 12.03 0.36 -5.98
C ARG A 33 10.50 0.30 -5.96
N ILE A 34 9.98 -0.90 -6.23
CA ILE A 34 8.54 -1.17 -6.09
C ILE A 34 8.16 -0.98 -4.62
N ILE A 35 7.44 0.10 -4.34
CA ILE A 35 6.82 0.32 -3.04
C ILE A 35 5.76 -0.76 -2.85
N PRO A 36 5.75 -1.49 -1.71
CA PRO A 36 4.80 -2.57 -1.48
C PRO A 36 3.38 -2.10 -1.77
N ARG A 37 2.60 -2.98 -2.39
CA ARG A 37 1.15 -2.78 -2.49
C ARG A 37 0.59 -2.54 -1.09
N HIS A 38 0.16 -1.32 -0.83
CA HIS A 38 -0.57 -1.02 0.38
C HIS A 38 -2.06 -1.25 0.12
N THR A 39 -2.77 -1.84 1.09
CA THR A 39 -4.21 -2.11 0.96
C THR A 39 -4.99 -0.80 0.81
N ASP A 40 -4.68 0.22 1.62
CA ASP A 40 -5.30 1.56 1.50
C ASP A 40 -5.11 2.20 0.11
N GLU A 41 -3.95 2.02 -0.54
CA GLU A 41 -3.72 2.56 -1.89
C GLU A 41 -4.62 1.90 -2.92
N LEU A 42 -4.70 0.57 -2.87
CA LEU A 42 -5.51 -0.20 -3.80
C LEU A 42 -7.00 -0.05 -3.54
N TYR A 43 -7.37 0.21 -2.28
CA TYR A 43 -8.72 0.62 -1.92
C TYR A 43 -9.08 1.94 -2.62
N ILE A 44 -8.25 2.99 -2.49
CA ILE A 44 -8.45 4.29 -3.17
C ILE A 44 -8.51 4.07 -4.69
N GLY A 45 -7.62 3.25 -5.22
CA GLY A 45 -7.61 2.86 -6.62
C GLY A 45 -8.90 2.17 -7.08
N THR A 46 -9.49 1.28 -6.27
CA THR A 46 -10.75 0.59 -6.63
C THR A 46 -11.92 1.56 -6.70
N VAL A 47 -12.06 2.46 -5.72
CA VAL A 47 -13.10 3.49 -5.77
C VAL A 47 -12.88 4.41 -6.97
N ALA A 48 -11.63 4.81 -7.22
CA ALA A 48 -11.27 5.60 -8.38
C ALA A 48 -11.58 4.91 -9.72
N ASN A 49 -11.38 3.58 -9.80
CA ASN A 49 -11.70 2.78 -10.97
C ASN A 49 -13.22 2.74 -11.21
N GLU A 50 -14.04 2.59 -10.17
CA GLU A 50 -15.51 2.70 -10.29
C GLU A 50 -15.91 4.10 -10.79
N ILE A 51 -15.38 5.18 -10.20
CA ILE A 51 -15.65 6.55 -10.65
C ILE A 51 -15.30 6.73 -12.14
N ALA A 52 -14.13 6.24 -12.55
CA ALA A 52 -13.62 6.44 -13.91
C ALA A 52 -14.31 5.58 -14.98
N THR A 53 -14.81 4.39 -14.63
CA THR A 53 -15.32 3.41 -15.62
C THR A 53 -16.84 3.30 -15.64
N THR A 54 -17.48 3.27 -14.47
CA THR A 54 -18.92 2.97 -14.31
C THR A 54 -19.72 4.12 -13.69
N GLY A 55 -19.03 5.10 -13.11
CA GLY A 55 -19.61 6.09 -12.20
C GLY A 55 -19.79 5.51 -10.80
N LEU A 56 -19.73 6.38 -9.78
CA LEU A 56 -19.79 5.93 -8.39
C LEU A 56 -21.20 5.43 -8.02
N LYS A 57 -21.35 4.10 -7.96
CA LYS A 57 -22.58 3.43 -7.48
C LYS A 57 -22.52 3.08 -5.99
N ILE A 58 -21.31 3.07 -5.42
CA ILE A 58 -21.07 2.80 -4.00
C ILE A 58 -21.42 4.05 -3.19
N PRO A 59 -22.18 3.95 -2.09
CA PRO A 59 -22.47 5.13 -1.28
C PRO A 59 -21.18 5.71 -0.69
N LEU A 60 -21.02 7.04 -0.75
CA LEU A 60 -19.77 7.74 -0.38
C LEU A 60 -19.29 7.42 1.06
N SER A 61 -20.20 7.14 1.98
CA SER A 61 -19.86 6.73 3.35
C SER A 61 -19.01 5.45 3.43
N TYR A 62 -19.07 4.61 2.40
CA TYR A 62 -18.31 3.37 2.27
C TYR A 62 -17.07 3.49 1.40
N CYS A 63 -16.84 4.66 0.80
CA CYS A 63 -15.60 5.03 0.13
C CYS A 63 -14.62 5.69 1.12
N LEU A 64 -15.11 6.26 2.22
CA LEU A 64 -14.24 6.84 3.23
C LEU A 64 -13.49 5.76 4.00
N ILE A 65 -12.17 5.72 3.84
CA ILE A 65 -11.35 4.79 4.61
C ILE A 65 -11.47 5.07 6.11
N MET A 66 -11.46 6.36 6.46
CA MET A 66 -11.59 6.86 7.81
C MET A 66 -12.73 7.87 7.83
N PRO A 67 -13.80 7.66 8.61
CA PRO A 67 -14.93 8.60 8.69
C PRO A 67 -14.54 10.03 9.09
N HIS A 68 -13.37 10.19 9.71
CA HIS A 68 -12.88 11.45 10.24
C HIS A 68 -11.87 12.16 9.32
N ALA A 69 -11.43 11.52 8.23
CA ALA A 69 -10.44 12.06 7.31
C ALA A 69 -10.97 12.03 5.86
N GLY A 70 -11.39 13.19 5.39
CA GLY A 70 -11.98 13.37 4.06
C GLY A 70 -10.97 13.32 2.91
N GLY A 71 -9.68 13.27 3.20
CA GLY A 71 -8.63 13.28 2.18
C GLY A 71 -8.68 12.09 1.23
N THR A 72 -9.16 10.94 1.71
CA THR A 72 -9.34 9.72 0.91
C THR A 72 -10.28 9.96 -0.27
N VAL A 73 -11.44 10.58 -0.04
CA VAL A 73 -12.38 10.98 -1.11
C VAL A 73 -11.73 11.90 -2.11
N VAL A 74 -10.99 12.91 -1.63
CA VAL A 74 -10.30 13.86 -2.53
C VAL A 74 -9.27 13.13 -3.40
N THR A 75 -8.52 12.20 -2.81
CA THR A 75 -7.56 11.40 -3.57
C THR A 75 -8.21 10.39 -4.52
N GLU A 76 -9.37 9.83 -4.19
CA GLU A 76 -10.14 8.93 -5.08
C GLU A 76 -10.59 9.65 -6.35
N TYR A 77 -11.20 10.84 -6.24
CA TYR A 77 -11.60 11.63 -7.41
C TYR A 77 -10.39 12.08 -8.24
N LEU A 78 -9.31 12.49 -7.60
CA LEU A 78 -8.08 12.86 -8.32
C LEU A 78 -7.47 11.65 -9.03
N THR A 79 -7.51 10.48 -8.40
CA THR A 79 -7.02 9.23 -8.99
C THR A 79 -7.91 8.79 -10.14
N ALA A 80 -9.23 8.95 -10.03
CA ALA A 80 -10.16 8.65 -11.13
C ALA A 80 -9.84 9.50 -12.36
N PHE A 81 -9.55 10.80 -12.16
CA PHE A 81 -9.09 11.67 -13.24
C PHE A 81 -7.77 11.17 -13.86
N PHE A 82 -6.81 10.76 -13.05
CA PHE A 82 -5.55 10.20 -13.56
C PHE A 82 -5.75 8.86 -14.28
N PHE A 83 -6.61 7.97 -13.78
CA PHE A 83 -6.95 6.69 -14.41
C PHE A 83 -7.62 6.90 -15.77
N TYR A 84 -8.49 7.90 -15.87
CA TYR A 84 -9.08 8.31 -17.14
C TYR A 84 -8.02 8.80 -18.14
N CYS A 85 -7.05 9.60 -17.68
CA CYS A 85 -5.99 10.17 -18.55
C CYS A 85 -4.87 9.18 -18.92
N PHE A 86 -4.49 8.26 -18.02
CA PHE A 86 -3.26 7.46 -18.12
C PHE A 86 -3.49 5.95 -17.90
N ASN A 87 -4.73 5.47 -18.00
CA ASN A 87 -5.14 4.11 -17.68
C ASN A 87 -5.08 3.78 -16.16
N ASN A 88 -5.83 2.76 -15.73
CA ASN A 88 -6.00 2.32 -14.34
C ASN A 88 -4.82 1.47 -13.80
N SER A 89 -3.59 1.90 -14.07
CA SER A 89 -2.37 1.24 -13.64
C SER A 89 -1.91 1.65 -12.23
N TYR A 90 -1.07 0.82 -11.62
CA TYR A 90 -0.45 1.12 -10.32
C TYR A 90 0.58 2.24 -10.44
N LEU A 91 1.25 2.39 -11.60
CA LEU A 91 2.06 3.57 -11.88
C LEU A 91 1.21 4.85 -11.82
N THR A 92 0.04 4.84 -12.47
CA THR A 92 -0.87 5.99 -12.49
C THR A 92 -1.30 6.39 -11.07
N LEU A 93 -1.60 5.41 -10.22
CA LEU A 93 -1.90 5.63 -8.80
C LEU A 93 -0.74 6.34 -8.08
N LYS A 94 0.50 5.91 -8.34
CA LYS A 94 1.71 6.50 -7.76
C LYS A 94 1.99 7.92 -8.28
N LEU A 95 1.60 8.24 -9.50
CA LEU A 95 1.72 9.59 -10.05
C LEU A 95 0.86 10.61 -9.29
N VAL A 96 -0.25 10.18 -8.68
CA VAL A 96 -1.07 11.04 -7.82
C VAL A 96 -0.32 11.39 -6.54
N ALA A 97 0.22 10.39 -5.83
CA ALA A 97 1.03 10.62 -4.62
C ALA A 97 2.28 11.47 -4.92
N PHE A 98 2.95 11.16 -6.05
CA PHE A 98 4.06 11.94 -6.56
C PHE A 98 3.68 13.40 -6.82
N SER A 99 2.49 13.67 -7.36
CA SER A 99 2.02 15.04 -7.61
C SER A 99 1.88 15.84 -6.31
N PHE A 100 1.30 15.25 -5.25
CA PHE A 100 1.26 15.89 -3.93
C PHE A 100 2.65 16.20 -3.40
N SER A 101 3.56 15.23 -3.46
CA SER A 101 4.94 15.39 -3.00
C SER A 101 5.70 16.45 -3.80
N PHE A 102 5.56 16.45 -5.12
CA PHE A 102 6.21 17.40 -6.02
C PHE A 102 5.73 18.82 -5.80
N VAL A 103 4.42 19.03 -5.70
CA VAL A 103 3.85 20.36 -5.45
C VAL A 103 4.23 20.85 -4.05
N SER A 104 4.21 19.96 -3.03
CA SER A 104 4.72 20.29 -1.68
C SER A 104 6.16 20.79 -1.73
N PHE A 105 7.03 20.08 -2.46
CA PHE A 105 8.42 20.45 -2.65
C PHE A 105 8.55 21.84 -3.28
N ILE A 106 7.80 22.14 -4.35
CA ILE A 106 7.80 23.46 -4.99
C ILE A 106 7.44 24.56 -4.00
N PHE A 107 6.36 24.38 -3.22
CA PHE A 107 5.95 25.38 -2.23
C PHE A 107 7.00 25.59 -1.14
N PHE A 108 7.65 24.52 -0.66
CA PHE A 108 8.75 24.65 0.28
C PHE A 108 9.97 25.35 -0.34
N MET A 109 10.32 25.08 -1.60
CA MET A 109 11.42 25.78 -2.28
C MET A 109 11.10 27.26 -2.47
N PHE A 110 9.86 27.61 -2.84
CA PHE A 110 9.43 29.01 -2.92
C PHE A 110 9.39 29.71 -1.57
N LEU A 111 9.02 28.99 -0.51
CA LEU A 111 9.07 29.50 0.86
C LEU A 111 10.51 29.82 1.27
N LEU A 112 11.43 28.87 1.09
CA LEU A 112 12.84 29.05 1.43
C LEU A 112 13.46 30.20 0.64
N GLU A 113 13.23 30.24 -0.67
CA GLU A 113 13.79 31.26 -1.55
C GLU A 113 13.28 32.66 -1.21
N LYS A 114 11.96 32.80 -1.01
CA LYS A 114 11.34 34.11 -0.83
C LYS A 114 11.59 34.69 0.55
N TYR A 115 11.61 33.86 1.59
CA TYR A 115 11.64 34.34 2.98
C TYR A 115 12.99 34.17 3.67
N PHE A 116 13.89 33.36 3.13
CA PHE A 116 15.22 33.14 3.67
C PHE A 116 16.28 33.58 2.67
N ASP A 117 17.16 32.68 2.24
CA ASP A 117 18.25 32.97 1.31
C ASP A 117 18.52 31.77 0.37
N PRO A 118 19.14 31.98 -0.80
CA PRO A 118 19.37 30.91 -1.77
C PRO A 118 20.15 29.71 -1.21
N MET A 119 21.09 29.93 -0.27
CA MET A 119 21.84 28.83 0.34
C MET A 119 20.92 27.95 1.21
N THR A 120 20.01 28.57 1.95
CA THR A 120 18.95 27.86 2.68
C THR A 120 18.08 27.06 1.72
N THR A 121 17.69 27.62 0.57
CA THR A 121 16.94 26.91 -0.48
C THR A 121 17.70 25.70 -1.01
N ILE A 122 18.99 25.84 -1.30
CA ILE A 122 19.82 24.75 -1.83
C ILE A 122 19.96 23.62 -0.83
N VAL A 123 20.38 23.93 0.41
CA VAL A 123 20.57 22.90 1.45
C VAL A 123 19.23 22.25 1.82
N GLY A 124 18.17 23.05 1.98
CA GLY A 124 16.83 22.54 2.24
C GLY A 124 16.30 21.67 1.11
N GLY A 125 16.50 22.08 -0.14
CA GLY A 125 16.12 21.31 -1.32
C GLY A 125 16.81 19.95 -1.36
N LEU A 126 18.11 19.90 -1.06
CA LEU A 126 18.86 18.64 -0.98
C LEU A 126 18.29 17.68 0.07
N PHE A 127 17.81 18.16 1.22
CA PHE A 127 17.15 17.32 2.22
C PHE A 127 15.84 16.70 1.73
N PHE A 128 15.05 17.41 0.91
CA PHE A 128 13.83 16.86 0.32
C PHE A 128 14.10 15.95 -0.89
N ILE A 129 15.23 16.14 -1.59
CA ILE A 129 15.67 15.27 -2.69
C ILE A 129 16.23 13.96 -2.14
N PHE A 130 17.03 14.01 -1.08
CA PHE A 130 17.62 12.87 -0.39
C PHE A 130 17.13 12.72 1.06
N PRO A 131 15.81 12.54 1.30
CA PRO A 131 15.34 12.38 2.66
C PRO A 131 15.55 10.93 3.15
N PRO A 132 15.36 10.69 4.46
CA PRO A 132 15.36 9.34 5.01
C PRO A 132 14.34 8.41 4.32
N ALA A 133 14.59 7.09 4.40
CA ALA A 133 13.82 6.08 3.67
C ALA A 133 12.30 6.16 3.96
N LEU A 134 11.93 6.41 5.22
CA LEU A 134 10.54 6.53 5.65
C LEU A 134 9.80 7.62 4.87
N PHE A 135 10.35 8.84 4.83
CA PHE A 135 9.75 9.96 4.08
C PHE A 135 9.75 9.69 2.57
N SER A 136 10.84 9.11 2.03
CA SER A 136 10.92 8.79 0.60
C SER A 136 9.85 7.81 0.14
N ARG A 137 9.54 6.78 0.94
CA ARG A 137 8.47 5.82 0.63
C ARG A 137 7.10 6.44 0.84
N ALA A 138 6.90 7.09 1.98
CA ALA A 138 5.60 7.62 2.34
C ALA A 138 5.11 8.71 1.40
N SER A 139 6.01 9.59 0.95
CA SER A 139 5.68 10.64 -0.01
C SER A 139 5.31 10.13 -1.41
N LEU A 140 5.43 8.82 -1.65
CA LEU A 140 5.03 8.13 -2.87
C LEU A 140 3.98 7.04 -2.59
N MET A 141 3.37 7.03 -1.41
CA MET A 141 2.20 6.21 -1.10
C MET A 141 0.95 7.10 -1.11
N LEU A 142 -0.08 6.67 -1.82
CA LEU A 142 -1.37 7.34 -1.87
C LEU A 142 -2.29 6.84 -0.76
N LEU A 143 -2.18 7.41 0.44
CA LEU A 143 -2.97 7.00 1.60
C LEU A 143 -4.22 7.87 1.79
N GLY A 144 -4.32 8.99 1.07
CA GLY A 144 -5.41 9.94 1.21
C GLY A 144 -5.35 10.74 2.51
N ASN A 145 -4.17 10.87 3.14
CA ASN A 145 -4.01 11.57 4.40
C ASN A 145 -2.57 12.06 4.64
N HIS A 146 -1.77 11.35 5.44
CA HIS A 146 -0.61 11.82 6.18
C HIS A 146 0.46 12.51 5.32
N CYS A 147 0.72 12.00 4.11
CA CYS A 147 1.72 12.57 3.22
C CYS A 147 1.13 13.66 2.33
N GLU A 148 -0.12 13.50 1.91
CA GLU A 148 -0.85 14.47 1.10
C GLU A 148 -1.17 15.73 1.92
N SER A 149 -1.32 15.61 3.25
CA SER A 149 -1.47 16.74 4.16
C SER A 149 -0.22 17.64 4.23
N LEU A 150 0.94 17.16 3.76
CA LEU A 150 2.13 18.00 3.59
C LEU A 150 1.93 19.08 2.53
N PHE A 151 1.17 18.79 1.46
CA PHE A 151 0.85 19.79 0.44
C PHE A 151 0.07 20.95 1.05
N PHE A 152 -0.99 20.63 1.79
CA PHE A 152 -1.78 21.60 2.50
C PHE A 152 -0.96 22.37 3.55
N SER A 153 -0.09 21.68 4.27
CA SER A 153 0.84 22.31 5.22
C SER A 153 1.79 23.29 4.50
N ALA A 154 2.39 22.91 3.37
CA ALA A 154 3.30 23.74 2.60
C ALA A 154 2.61 25.00 2.06
N VAL A 155 1.43 24.85 1.44
CA VAL A 155 0.63 25.97 0.92
C VAL A 155 0.22 26.91 2.05
N THR A 156 -0.26 26.36 3.17
CA THR A 156 -0.72 27.18 4.30
C THR A 156 0.43 27.96 4.92
N ILE A 157 1.60 27.32 5.14
CA ILE A 157 2.80 28.00 5.64
C ILE A 157 3.26 29.08 4.66
N TYR A 158 3.24 28.82 3.35
CA TYR A 158 3.59 29.82 2.35
C TYR A 158 2.67 31.05 2.37
N ILE A 159 1.36 30.86 2.47
CA ILE A 159 0.38 31.96 2.58
C ILE A 159 0.56 32.71 3.90
N TYR A 160 0.75 31.98 5.00
CA TYR A 160 1.03 32.57 6.31
C TYR A 160 2.26 33.49 6.25
N TYR A 161 3.37 33.01 5.68
CA TYR A 161 4.56 33.85 5.52
C TYR A 161 4.32 35.04 4.59
N SER A 162 3.47 34.88 3.57
CA SER A 162 3.05 35.98 2.70
C SER A 162 2.32 37.08 3.44
N ILE A 163 1.52 36.75 4.45
CA ILE A 163 0.76 37.70 5.26
C ILE A 163 1.66 38.41 6.28
N PHE A 164 2.53 37.68 6.97
CA PHE A 164 3.26 38.19 8.14
C PHE A 164 4.67 38.69 7.86
N TYR A 165 5.31 38.24 6.78
CA TYR A 165 6.74 38.48 6.52
C TYR A 165 7.04 39.14 5.17
N THR A 166 6.03 39.59 4.42
CA THR A 166 6.22 40.39 3.21
C THR A 166 6.26 41.88 3.60
N ASN A 167 7.36 42.58 3.26
CA ASN A 167 7.57 43.98 3.60
C ASN A 167 6.79 44.98 2.72
N GLU A 168 6.24 44.52 1.60
CA GLU A 168 5.38 45.35 0.76
C GLU A 168 4.17 45.79 1.59
N GLU A 169 3.77 47.06 1.48
CA GLU A 169 2.44 47.49 1.89
C GLU A 169 1.44 46.75 1.00
N ILE A 170 1.10 45.53 1.41
CA ILE A 170 0.04 44.77 0.78
C ILE A 170 -1.21 45.63 1.00
N TYR A 171 -1.74 46.19 -0.09
CA TYR A 171 -3.01 46.90 -0.11
C TYR A 171 -4.05 46.14 0.72
N SER A 172 -4.88 46.86 1.48
CA SER A 172 -5.83 46.26 2.43
C SER A 172 -6.59 45.07 1.85
N ASP A 173 -6.96 45.14 0.58
CA ASP A 173 -7.84 44.18 -0.08
C ASP A 173 -7.11 42.89 -0.43
N LYS A 174 -5.88 42.97 -0.98
CA LYS A 174 -5.04 41.80 -1.23
C LYS A 174 -4.74 41.05 0.08
N LYS A 175 -4.55 41.79 1.18
CA LYS A 175 -4.34 41.19 2.50
C LYS A 175 -5.59 40.46 2.99
N LEU A 176 -6.78 41.03 2.80
CA LEU A 176 -8.06 40.37 3.12
C LEU A 176 -8.24 39.06 2.35
N VAL A 177 -7.95 39.06 1.04
CA VAL A 177 -8.00 37.86 0.20
C VAL A 177 -7.05 36.77 0.72
N LEU A 178 -5.83 37.14 1.13
CA LEU A 178 -4.89 36.16 1.68
C LEU A 178 -5.39 35.55 3.00
N TYR A 179 -6.02 36.33 3.89
CA TYR A 179 -6.63 35.78 5.11
C TYR A 179 -7.84 34.89 4.82
N ALA A 180 -8.68 35.26 3.86
CA ALA A 180 -9.79 34.43 3.41
C ALA A 180 -9.30 33.10 2.82
N LEU A 181 -8.30 33.16 1.93
CA LEU A 181 -7.67 31.98 1.34
C LEU A 181 -7.01 31.09 2.41
N LEU A 182 -6.29 31.69 3.35
CA LEU A 182 -5.71 30.99 4.49
C LEU A 182 -6.79 30.27 5.31
N GLY A 183 -7.92 30.94 5.58
CA GLY A 183 -9.07 30.37 6.28
C GLY A 183 -9.63 29.16 5.54
N ALA A 184 -10.00 29.33 4.28
CA ALA A 184 -10.56 28.27 3.44
C ALA A 184 -9.65 27.05 3.35
N ILE A 185 -8.35 27.27 3.12
CA ILE A 185 -7.36 26.19 3.07
C ILE A 185 -7.23 25.52 4.44
N CYS A 186 -7.10 26.27 5.54
CA CYS A 186 -7.03 25.67 6.88
C CYS A 186 -8.27 24.82 7.21
N GLY A 187 -9.47 25.31 6.88
CA GLY A 187 -10.72 24.56 7.08
C GLY A 187 -10.75 23.29 6.26
N PHE A 188 -10.46 23.39 4.96
CA PHE A 188 -10.43 22.22 4.08
C PHE A 188 -9.32 21.23 4.45
N SER A 189 -8.14 21.71 4.85
CA SER A 189 -7.01 20.88 5.26
C SER A 189 -7.31 20.12 6.54
N LEU A 190 -8.05 20.72 7.48
CA LEU A 190 -8.53 20.02 8.66
C LEU A 190 -9.58 18.97 8.30
N TYR A 191 -10.50 19.24 7.37
CA TYR A 191 -11.37 18.19 6.83
C TYR A 191 -10.58 17.06 6.17
N PHE A 192 -9.54 17.40 5.40
CA PHE A 192 -8.70 16.47 4.67
C PHE A 192 -7.98 15.49 5.62
N ASP A 193 -7.26 16.01 6.61
CA ASP A 193 -6.56 15.22 7.63
C ASP A 193 -6.43 16.00 8.95
N TYR A 194 -6.90 15.41 10.05
CA TYR A 194 -6.81 16.03 11.38
C TYR A 194 -5.39 16.22 11.90
N ILE A 195 -4.39 15.55 11.33
CA ILE A 195 -3.00 15.82 11.71
C ILE A 195 -2.57 17.27 11.43
N PHE A 196 -3.27 17.94 10.50
CA PHE A 196 -3.10 19.34 10.17
C PHE A 196 -3.34 20.28 11.37
N ILE A 197 -4.02 19.80 12.43
CA ILE A 197 -4.24 20.57 13.66
C ILE A 197 -2.92 21.09 14.27
N SER A 198 -1.82 20.35 14.09
CA SER A 198 -0.48 20.76 14.55
C SER A 198 0.00 22.05 13.87
N VAL A 199 -0.22 22.19 12.56
CA VAL A 199 0.11 23.38 11.78
C VAL A 199 -0.80 24.53 12.19
N LEU A 200 -2.11 24.27 12.30
CA LEU A 200 -3.12 25.27 12.68
C LEU A 200 -2.85 25.87 14.08
N LEU A 201 -2.58 25.03 15.08
CA LEU A 201 -2.24 25.47 16.44
C LEU A 201 -0.95 26.28 16.47
N THR A 202 0.05 25.88 15.70
CA THR A 202 1.30 26.64 15.57
C THR A 202 1.04 28.04 15.02
N PHE A 203 0.20 28.18 13.98
CA PHE A 203 -0.18 29.49 13.48
C PHE A 203 -0.88 30.33 14.54
N PHE A 204 -1.83 29.78 15.29
CA PHE A 204 -2.52 30.56 16.32
C PHE A 204 -1.60 31.01 17.45
N ILE A 205 -0.68 30.15 17.89
CA ILE A 205 0.31 30.51 18.93
C ILE A 205 1.21 31.64 18.43
N VAL A 206 1.73 31.52 17.20
CA VAL A 206 2.61 32.53 16.62
C VAL A 206 1.85 33.82 16.34
N TRP A 207 0.65 33.74 15.75
CA TRP A 207 -0.18 34.91 15.45
C TRP A 207 -0.57 35.64 16.73
N PHE A 208 -0.99 34.93 17.78
CA PHE A 208 -1.27 35.54 19.09
C PHE A 208 -0.04 36.22 19.70
N ALA A 209 1.14 35.62 19.54
CA ALA A 209 2.39 36.19 20.02
C ALA A 209 2.77 37.48 19.26
N VAL A 210 2.48 37.58 17.96
CA VAL A 210 2.69 38.79 17.15
C VAL A 210 1.62 39.86 17.42
N ASP A 211 0.36 39.46 17.51
CA ASP A 211 -0.79 40.36 17.63
C ASP A 211 -1.83 39.81 18.62
N ARG A 212 -1.74 40.21 19.88
CA ARG A 212 -2.69 39.79 20.93
C ARG A 212 -4.15 40.18 20.65
N ARG A 213 -4.38 41.15 19.76
CA ARG A 213 -5.74 41.61 19.39
C ARG A 213 -6.24 40.95 18.11
N PHE A 214 -5.55 39.95 17.58
CA PHE A 214 -5.88 39.42 16.26
C PHE A 214 -7.32 38.92 16.15
N PHE A 215 -7.86 38.29 17.21
CA PHE A 215 -9.25 37.85 17.29
C PHE A 215 -10.29 38.97 17.09
N SER A 216 -9.94 40.21 17.40
CA SER A 216 -10.83 41.38 17.25
C SER A 216 -10.65 42.11 15.92
N THR A 217 -9.80 41.61 15.03
CA THR A 217 -9.56 42.25 13.73
C THR A 217 -10.54 41.74 12.67
N LYS A 218 -10.91 42.61 11.72
CA LYS A 218 -11.68 42.19 10.54
C LYS A 218 -11.01 41.02 9.81
N TYR A 219 -9.67 40.98 9.77
CA TYR A 219 -8.91 39.90 9.13
C TYR A 219 -9.21 38.53 9.74
N PHE A 220 -9.36 38.45 11.06
CA PHE A 220 -9.75 37.21 11.73
C PHE A 220 -11.19 36.80 11.36
N CYS A 221 -12.13 37.75 11.23
CA CYS A 221 -13.47 37.42 10.73
C CYS A 221 -13.43 36.81 9.31
N TYR A 222 -12.68 37.40 8.38
CA TYR A 222 -12.54 36.84 7.02
C TYR A 222 -11.91 35.45 7.03
N PHE A 223 -10.86 35.27 7.83
CA PHE A 223 -10.25 33.96 8.05
C PHE A 223 -11.27 32.97 8.61
N PHE A 224 -12.01 33.33 9.67
CA PHE A 224 -12.94 32.44 10.36
C PHE A 224 -14.13 32.03 9.49
N ILE A 225 -14.77 32.98 8.80
CA ILE A 225 -15.86 32.69 7.87
C ILE A 225 -15.38 31.74 6.77
N SER A 226 -14.23 32.05 6.17
CA SER A 226 -13.66 31.21 5.12
C SER A 226 -13.22 29.85 5.63
N PHE A 227 -12.74 29.75 6.87
CA PHE A 227 -12.44 28.49 7.55
C PHE A 227 -13.68 27.62 7.69
N VAL A 228 -14.78 28.19 8.17
CA VAL A 228 -16.06 27.46 8.26
C VAL A 228 -16.50 26.99 6.88
N ILE A 229 -16.38 27.83 5.84
CA ILE A 229 -16.66 27.46 4.44
C ILE A 229 -15.78 26.29 4.00
N GLY A 230 -14.46 26.36 4.22
CA GLY A 230 -13.53 25.28 3.87
C GLY A 230 -13.80 23.98 4.64
N PHE A 231 -14.28 24.08 5.88
CA PHE A 231 -14.62 22.93 6.74
C PHE A 231 -16.04 22.40 6.49
N THR A 232 -16.82 23.01 5.59
CA THR A 232 -18.19 22.56 5.27
C THR A 232 -18.29 21.08 4.88
N PRO A 233 -17.32 20.44 4.16
CA PRO A 233 -17.43 19.02 3.85
C PRO A 233 -17.46 18.15 5.12
N ALA A 234 -16.67 18.50 6.14
CA ALA A 234 -16.69 17.81 7.43
C ALA A 234 -18.02 17.98 8.15
N ILE A 235 -18.58 19.20 8.14
CA ILE A 235 -19.87 19.52 8.74
C ILE A 235 -20.96 18.70 8.07
N TYR A 236 -21.04 18.76 6.73
CA TYR A 236 -22.02 18.01 5.94
C TYR A 236 -21.93 16.50 6.20
N TYR A 237 -20.72 15.93 6.13
CA TYR A 237 -20.52 14.50 6.36
C TYR A 237 -21.03 14.08 7.74
N ASN A 238 -20.70 14.83 8.79
CA ASN A 238 -21.13 14.51 10.15
C ASN A 238 -22.65 14.68 10.33
N LEU A 239 -23.27 15.67 9.71
CA LEU A 239 -24.73 15.83 9.77
C LEU A 239 -25.47 14.67 9.11
N VAL A 240 -24.98 14.17 7.97
CA VAL A 240 -25.60 13.06 7.23
C VAL A 240 -25.32 11.69 7.86
N ASN A 241 -24.17 11.55 8.54
CA ASN A 241 -23.71 10.26 9.07
C ASN A 241 -23.73 10.21 10.62
N ASN A 242 -24.68 10.89 11.26
CA ASN A 242 -24.88 10.85 12.73
C ASN A 242 -23.60 11.14 13.54
N PHE A 243 -22.78 12.09 13.06
CA PHE A 243 -21.51 12.49 13.63
C PHE A 243 -20.47 11.37 13.74
N SER A 244 -20.53 10.37 12.87
CA SER A 244 -19.59 9.25 12.82
C SER A 244 -18.14 9.68 12.59
N GLY A 245 -17.91 10.81 11.93
CA GLY A 245 -16.61 11.43 11.77
C GLY A 245 -16.01 11.93 13.09
N THR A 246 -16.80 12.07 14.15
CA THR A 246 -16.32 12.41 15.51
C THR A 246 -16.12 11.19 16.42
N SER A 247 -16.40 9.98 15.92
CA SER A 247 -16.33 8.75 16.72
C SER A 247 -14.95 8.50 17.35
N PHE A 248 -13.87 8.94 16.71
CA PHE A 248 -12.50 8.86 17.25
C PHE A 248 -12.34 9.63 18.58
N LEU A 249 -13.13 10.68 18.83
CA LEU A 249 -13.15 11.42 20.11
C LEU A 249 -13.82 10.62 21.23
N ARG A 250 -14.85 9.84 20.91
CA ARG A 250 -15.60 9.02 21.89
C ARG A 250 -14.93 7.68 22.16
N GLY A 251 -14.21 7.15 21.18
CA GLY A 251 -13.71 5.77 21.17
C GLY A 251 -12.31 5.60 21.76
N GLY A 252 -11.52 6.69 21.84
CA GLY A 252 -10.13 6.68 22.33
C GLY A 252 -9.34 5.48 21.81
N TYR A 253 -9.29 5.26 20.48
CA TYR A 253 -8.60 4.21 19.68
C TYR A 253 -8.38 2.77 20.19
N SER A 254 -8.46 2.45 21.49
CA SER A 254 -8.14 1.14 22.06
C SER A 254 -8.50 0.94 23.54
N GLY A 255 -9.31 1.79 24.18
CA GLY A 255 -9.85 1.48 25.51
C GLY A 255 -8.82 1.37 26.66
N GLU A 256 -7.54 1.67 26.44
CA GLU A 256 -6.59 1.82 27.53
C GLU A 256 -6.81 3.15 28.25
N GLN A 257 -7.36 3.06 29.46
CA GLN A 257 -7.44 4.16 30.40
C GLN A 257 -6.01 4.62 30.76
N GLY A 258 -5.55 5.73 30.18
CA GLY A 258 -4.49 6.53 30.78
C GLY A 258 -3.52 7.20 29.81
N ALA A 259 -3.97 8.19 29.03
CA ALA A 259 -3.05 9.11 28.33
C ALA A 259 -2.05 9.81 29.28
N LEU A 260 -2.34 9.83 30.60
CA LEU A 260 -1.49 10.38 31.64
C LEU A 260 -0.60 9.34 32.35
N HIS A 261 -0.98 8.06 32.37
CA HIS A 261 -0.12 7.01 32.93
C HIS A 261 1.00 6.71 31.93
N GLY A 262 2.25 6.86 32.36
CA GLY A 262 3.41 6.62 31.50
C GLY A 262 3.80 7.78 30.57
N LEU A 263 3.44 9.04 30.87
CA LEU A 263 3.92 10.20 30.10
C LEU A 263 5.46 10.23 30.00
N SER A 264 6.17 9.91 31.10
CA SER A 264 7.64 9.82 31.11
C SER A 264 8.16 8.71 30.18
N GLU A 265 7.52 7.54 30.20
CA GLU A 265 7.83 6.43 29.29
C GLU A 265 7.54 6.82 27.83
N LYS A 266 6.44 7.53 27.58
CA LYS A 266 6.08 8.05 26.26
C LYS A 266 7.08 9.07 25.73
N ILE A 267 7.52 10.01 26.57
CA ILE A 267 8.58 10.96 26.23
C ILE A 267 9.89 10.21 25.97
N GLY A 268 10.22 9.21 26.80
CA GLY A 268 11.39 8.36 26.61
C GLY A 268 11.35 7.62 25.27
N LYS A 269 10.26 6.92 24.97
CA LYS A 269 10.06 6.22 23.68
C LYS A 269 10.10 7.21 22.51
N TYR A 270 9.45 8.37 22.65
CA TYR A 270 9.48 9.41 21.62
C TYR A 270 10.91 9.86 21.29
N LEU A 271 11.68 10.26 22.31
CA LEU A 271 13.02 10.80 22.13
C LEU A 271 14.06 9.75 21.74
N PHE A 272 14.00 8.56 22.32
CA PHE A 272 15.04 7.55 22.15
C PHE A 272 14.73 6.47 21.11
N ASN A 273 13.45 6.29 20.75
CA ASN A 273 12.99 5.30 19.77
C ASN A 273 12.32 5.95 18.55
N ASN A 274 11.25 6.75 18.71
CA ASN A 274 10.46 7.26 17.58
C ASN A 274 11.19 8.33 16.74
N ILE A 275 11.82 9.33 17.36
CA ILE A 275 12.56 10.36 16.61
C ILE A 275 13.78 9.76 15.88
N PRO A 276 14.61 8.90 16.51
CA PRO A 276 15.70 8.22 15.79
C PRO A 276 15.20 7.32 14.66
N ALA A 277 14.02 6.73 14.84
CA ALA A 277 13.34 5.95 13.81
C ALA A 277 12.89 6.76 12.58
N LEU A 278 12.81 8.09 12.66
CA LEU A 278 12.59 8.93 11.47
C LEU A 278 13.79 8.91 10.52
N PHE A 279 14.96 8.50 11.02
CA PHE A 279 16.17 8.32 10.24
C PHE A 279 16.43 6.84 9.96
N ASP A 280 15.40 5.98 9.88
CA ASP A 280 15.60 4.54 9.76
C ASP A 280 16.07 4.09 8.34
N TYR A 281 17.04 3.15 8.32
CA TYR A 281 17.66 2.49 7.16
C TYR A 281 17.55 0.93 7.20
N ARG A 282 16.69 0.34 8.05
CA ARG A 282 16.70 -1.06 8.54
C ARG A 282 16.66 -2.23 7.55
N TYR A 283 16.59 -2.02 6.25
CA TYR A 283 16.05 -3.05 5.36
C TYR A 283 17.10 -3.98 4.76
N ASN A 284 17.90 -4.69 5.57
CA ASN A 284 18.63 -5.95 5.25
C ASN A 284 20.02 -6.10 5.88
N VAL A 285 20.43 -5.22 6.79
CA VAL A 285 21.73 -5.39 7.42
C VAL A 285 21.62 -5.09 8.90
N ASP A 286 21.89 -6.11 9.72
CA ASP A 286 22.43 -5.95 11.09
C ASP A 286 23.84 -5.34 11.04
N ALA A 287 24.14 -4.54 10.02
CA ALA A 287 25.36 -3.76 9.96
C ALA A 287 25.26 -2.76 11.10
N PHE A 288 26.12 -3.00 12.09
CA PHE A 288 26.43 -2.13 13.21
C PHE A 288 26.39 -0.62 12.86
N GLY A 289 26.78 -0.25 11.62
CA GLY A 289 26.71 1.12 11.11
C GLY A 289 25.32 1.76 11.05
N ILE A 290 24.25 1.02 10.73
CA ILE A 290 22.90 1.62 10.57
C ILE A 290 22.36 2.15 11.88
N PHE A 291 22.54 1.42 12.98
CA PHE A 291 22.12 1.86 14.31
C PHE A 291 22.87 3.13 14.73
N LEU A 292 24.18 3.17 14.47
CA LEU A 292 25.02 4.33 14.77
C LEU A 292 24.60 5.56 13.96
N ILE A 293 24.30 5.43 12.67
CA ILE A 293 23.84 6.55 11.83
C ILE A 293 22.56 7.18 12.41
N ARG A 294 21.58 6.40 12.88
CA ARG A 294 20.36 6.95 13.50
C ARG A 294 20.66 7.80 14.72
N LYS A 295 21.55 7.31 15.59
CA LYS A 295 21.95 8.03 16.80
C LYS A 295 22.75 9.29 16.46
N ILE A 296 23.61 9.24 15.44
CA ILE A 296 24.31 10.42 14.92
C ILE A 296 23.30 11.45 14.38
N CYS A 297 22.34 11.05 13.55
CA CYS A 297 21.31 11.94 13.03
C CYS A 297 20.46 12.57 14.15
N LEU A 298 20.12 11.80 15.20
CA LEU A 298 19.43 12.33 16.38
C LEU A 298 20.28 13.40 17.09
N VAL A 299 21.55 13.10 17.38
CA VAL A 299 22.45 14.05 18.05
C VAL A 299 22.59 15.31 17.23
N LEU A 300 22.78 15.19 15.91
CA LEU A 300 22.83 16.34 15.00
C LEU A 300 21.52 17.13 15.01
N LEU A 301 20.36 16.48 15.04
CA LEU A 301 19.07 17.16 15.14
C LEU A 301 18.94 17.94 16.46
N VAL A 302 19.29 17.33 17.59
CA VAL A 302 19.24 17.98 18.90
C VAL A 302 20.19 19.18 18.96
N VAL A 303 21.43 19.01 18.51
CA VAL A 303 22.42 20.10 18.45
C VAL A 303 21.94 21.23 17.54
N SER A 304 21.41 20.89 16.36
CA SER A 304 20.86 21.87 15.42
C SER A 304 19.68 22.63 16.04
N PHE A 305 18.77 21.92 16.71
CA PHE A 305 17.62 22.52 17.39
C PHE A 305 18.06 23.51 18.47
N LEU A 306 18.96 23.09 19.37
CA LEU A 306 19.49 23.95 20.44
C LEU A 306 20.27 25.16 19.88
N PHE A 307 21.01 24.97 18.79
CA PHE A 307 21.72 26.05 18.11
C PHE A 307 20.74 27.10 17.54
N VAL A 308 19.70 26.66 16.82
CA VAL A 308 18.72 27.58 16.23
C VAL A 308 17.93 28.30 17.34
N CYS A 309 17.55 27.59 18.41
CA CYS A 309 16.93 28.18 19.61
C CYS A 309 17.82 29.28 20.22
N SER A 310 19.11 28.99 20.46
CA SER A 310 20.02 29.97 21.07
C SER A 310 20.21 31.20 20.19
N ARG A 311 20.35 31.02 18.87
CA ARG A 311 20.43 32.12 17.91
C ARG A 311 19.23 33.05 17.96
N ILE A 312 18.02 32.50 18.01
CA ILE A 312 16.78 33.29 18.10
C ILE A 312 16.75 34.10 19.41
N LEU A 313 17.14 33.49 20.52
CA LEU A 313 17.19 34.17 21.81
C LEU A 313 18.22 35.31 21.81
N PHE A 314 19.45 35.05 21.34
CA PHE A 314 20.51 36.06 21.29
C PHE A 314 20.20 37.20 20.32
N GLU A 315 19.73 36.92 19.10
CA GLU A 315 19.37 37.95 18.12
C GLU A 315 18.23 38.84 18.62
N GLY A 316 17.29 38.28 19.39
CA GLY A 316 16.20 39.02 20.02
C GLY A 316 16.68 40.00 21.10
N HIS A 317 17.70 39.63 21.87
CA HIS A 317 18.27 40.50 22.90
C HIS A 317 19.05 41.68 22.30
N PHE A 318 19.97 41.43 21.37
CA PHE A 318 20.86 42.48 20.83
C PHE A 318 20.13 43.52 19.97
N LYS A 319 19.08 43.15 19.23
CA LYS A 319 18.34 44.13 18.41
C LYS A 319 17.47 45.08 19.23
N ARG A 320 17.20 44.76 20.50
CA ARG A 320 16.31 45.55 21.36
C ARG A 320 16.94 46.88 21.82
N GLU A 321 18.26 46.99 21.81
CA GLU A 321 18.98 48.18 22.26
C GLU A 321 19.25 49.21 21.15
N SER A 322 19.14 48.83 19.87
CA SER A 322 19.79 49.58 18.79
C SER A 322 18.92 50.60 18.02
N SER A 323 17.58 50.62 18.09
CA SER A 323 16.83 51.61 17.29
C SER A 323 15.33 51.75 17.61
N ASN A 324 14.77 52.94 17.31
CA ASN A 324 13.34 53.30 17.22
C ASN A 324 12.55 52.50 16.15
N VAL A 325 13.04 51.34 15.71
CA VAL A 325 12.39 50.51 14.70
C VAL A 325 11.10 49.93 15.27
N ASN A 326 10.04 50.05 14.48
CA ASN A 326 8.67 49.67 14.77
C ASN A 326 8.59 48.34 15.55
N LYS A 327 8.22 48.39 16.84
CA LYS A 327 8.26 47.26 17.81
C LYS A 327 7.58 45.96 17.32
N ARG A 328 6.69 46.06 16.32
CA ARG A 328 5.99 44.91 15.71
C ARG A 328 6.89 43.98 14.87
N SER A 329 7.93 44.48 14.19
CA SER A 329 8.75 43.64 13.30
C SER A 329 9.88 42.88 14.01
N LEU A 330 10.21 43.30 15.24
CA LEU A 330 11.25 42.67 16.06
C LEU A 330 10.81 41.35 16.69
N PHE A 331 9.50 41.08 16.80
CA PHE A 331 9.01 40.13 17.79
C PHE A 331 9.04 38.65 17.38
N LEU A 332 9.24 38.29 16.11
CA LEU A 332 9.37 36.87 15.73
C LEU A 332 10.29 36.66 14.53
N ASN A 333 11.48 36.13 14.81
CA ASN A 333 12.38 35.59 13.79
C ASN A 333 11.60 34.58 12.92
N LYS A 334 11.77 34.65 11.60
CA LYS A 334 11.15 33.73 10.63
C LYS A 334 11.43 32.25 10.95
N ARG A 335 12.52 31.95 11.67
CA ARG A 335 12.90 30.59 12.10
C ARG A 335 12.06 30.08 13.27
N THR A 336 11.49 30.97 14.09
CA THR A 336 10.76 30.60 15.32
C THR A 336 9.51 29.76 15.04
N PHE A 337 8.86 29.97 13.90
CA PHE A 337 7.69 29.18 13.50
C PHE A 337 7.96 27.67 13.53
N PHE A 338 9.08 27.22 12.96
CA PHE A 338 9.40 25.79 12.86
C PHE A 338 9.80 25.17 14.20
N ILE A 339 10.35 25.96 15.12
CA ILE A 339 10.62 25.52 16.50
C ILE A 339 9.32 25.31 17.25
N ILE A 340 8.42 26.29 17.20
CA ILE A 340 7.09 26.19 17.82
C ILE A 340 6.35 25.02 17.20
N TYR A 341 6.45 24.80 15.89
CA TYR A 341 5.82 23.66 15.23
C TYR A 341 6.30 22.31 15.78
N ILE A 342 7.62 22.11 15.93
CA ILE A 342 8.16 20.88 16.53
C ILE A 342 7.65 20.69 17.96
N ILE A 343 7.60 21.77 18.76
CA ILE A 343 7.10 21.73 20.14
C ILE A 343 5.62 21.36 20.17
N VAL A 344 4.78 22.07 19.40
CA VAL A 344 3.33 21.85 19.32
C VAL A 344 3.03 20.43 18.85
N PHE A 345 3.69 19.97 17.80
CA PHE A 345 3.55 18.60 17.30
C PHE A 345 3.95 17.58 18.39
N SER A 346 5.09 17.79 19.06
CA SER A 346 5.54 16.93 20.16
C SER A 346 4.52 16.88 21.30
N CYS A 347 3.97 18.03 21.70
CA CYS A 347 2.93 18.11 22.73
C CYS A 347 1.67 17.34 22.33
N ILE A 348 1.16 17.55 21.10
CA ILE A 348 0.00 16.80 20.58
C ILE A 348 0.29 15.30 20.62
N TYR A 349 1.47 14.88 20.17
CA TYR A 349 1.87 13.48 20.21
C TYR A 349 1.89 12.95 21.65
N PHE A 350 2.49 13.65 22.61
CA PHE A 350 2.55 13.25 24.02
C PHE A 350 1.16 13.07 24.63
N PHE A 351 0.26 14.01 24.41
CA PHE A 351 -1.10 13.96 24.97
C PHE A 351 -2.09 13.11 24.18
N SER A 352 -1.72 12.65 22.98
CA SER A 352 -2.59 11.75 22.22
C SER A 352 -2.72 10.38 22.90
N PRO A 353 -3.84 9.67 22.75
CA PRO A 353 -3.95 8.27 23.14
C PRO A 353 -3.21 7.33 22.16
N ALA A 354 -2.57 7.86 21.10
CA ALA A 354 -1.91 7.05 20.10
C ALA A 354 -0.77 6.21 20.73
N PHE A 355 -0.80 4.90 20.42
CA PHE A 355 0.07 3.87 20.98
C PHE A 355 1.56 4.21 20.89
N THR A 356 2.21 4.30 22.04
CA THR A 356 3.68 4.31 22.13
C THR A 356 4.29 2.92 21.88
N ASN A 357 3.47 1.87 21.96
CA ASN A 357 3.88 0.46 21.81
C ASN A 357 3.90 -0.05 20.37
N ALA A 358 3.58 0.77 19.38
CA ALA A 358 3.56 0.30 17.99
C ALA A 358 4.96 -0.14 17.49
N ILE A 359 6.03 0.42 18.05
CA ILE A 359 7.41 -0.06 17.80
C ILE A 359 7.70 -1.38 18.54
N SER A 360 7.14 -1.61 19.72
CA SER A 360 7.40 -2.83 20.50
C SER A 360 6.62 -4.05 20.01
N TYR A 361 5.45 -3.85 19.38
CA TYR A 361 4.67 -4.95 18.77
C TYR A 361 5.05 -5.25 17.33
N ALA A 362 5.66 -4.30 16.62
CA ALA A 362 6.31 -4.60 15.37
C ALA A 362 7.59 -5.40 15.69
N SER A 363 7.42 -6.72 15.88
CA SER A 363 8.56 -7.63 15.79
C SER A 363 9.32 -7.29 14.51
N GLU A 364 10.65 -7.44 14.52
CA GLU A 364 11.52 -7.12 13.38
C GLU A 364 11.05 -7.74 12.06
N LYS A 365 10.18 -8.75 12.12
CA LYS A 365 9.58 -9.46 11.00
C LYS A 365 8.44 -8.71 10.29
N ASN A 366 7.72 -7.77 10.94
CA ASN A 366 6.59 -7.07 10.32
C ASN A 366 6.86 -5.57 10.10
N TYR A 367 7.69 -5.29 9.10
CA TYR A 367 8.08 -3.93 8.68
C TYR A 367 6.88 -3.03 8.35
N LEU A 368 5.79 -3.59 7.80
CA LEU A 368 4.62 -2.82 7.44
C LEU A 368 3.99 -2.19 8.69
N SER A 369 3.75 -2.96 9.75
CA SER A 369 3.23 -2.45 11.02
C SER A 369 4.13 -1.36 11.61
N TYR A 370 5.46 -1.56 11.54
CA TYR A 370 6.43 -0.55 11.97
C TYR A 370 6.29 0.76 11.18
N TYR A 371 6.23 0.67 9.85
CA TYR A 371 6.03 1.82 8.96
C TYR A 371 4.71 2.56 9.26
N LEU A 372 3.60 1.82 9.43
CA LEU A 372 2.29 2.40 9.71
C LEU A 372 2.23 3.18 11.02
N SER A 373 3.09 2.87 11.97
CA SER A 373 3.17 3.62 13.23
C SER A 373 3.90 4.96 13.08
N LEU A 374 4.90 5.02 12.20
CA LEU A 374 5.73 6.21 12.05
C LEU A 374 5.19 7.21 11.04
N ARG A 375 4.22 6.81 10.20
CA ARG A 375 3.60 7.73 9.24
C ARG A 375 2.96 8.95 9.89
N TYR A 376 2.53 8.85 11.15
CA TYR A 376 2.04 10.02 11.90
C TYR A 376 3.11 11.09 12.14
N PHE A 377 4.40 10.79 12.00
CA PHE A 377 5.48 11.77 12.11
C PHE A 377 5.81 12.46 10.78
N LEU A 378 5.16 12.07 9.67
CA LEU A 378 5.43 12.63 8.35
C LEU A 378 5.28 14.16 8.31
N PRO A 379 4.26 14.76 8.94
CA PRO A 379 4.14 16.21 9.05
C PRO A 379 5.29 16.91 9.77
N LEU A 380 6.10 16.21 10.57
CA LEU A 380 7.22 16.79 11.31
C LEU A 380 8.47 17.00 10.44
N TYR A 381 8.63 16.23 9.35
CA TYR A 381 9.83 16.25 8.52
C TYR A 381 10.20 17.61 7.94
N PRO A 382 9.27 18.42 7.37
CA PRO A 382 9.62 19.73 6.84
C PRO A 382 10.31 20.63 7.88
N ALA A 383 9.82 20.63 9.12
CA ALA A 383 10.43 21.42 10.19
C ALA A 383 11.78 20.85 10.62
N ILE A 384 11.92 19.52 10.71
CA ILE A 384 13.22 18.87 10.97
C ILE A 384 14.24 19.27 9.89
N PHE A 385 13.85 19.19 8.60
CA PHE A 385 14.71 19.57 7.48
C PHE A 385 15.09 21.04 7.56
N PHE A 386 14.17 21.94 7.87
CA PHE A 386 14.47 23.36 8.00
C PHE A 386 15.39 23.68 9.18
N ILE A 387 15.23 23.03 10.34
CA ILE A 387 16.14 23.21 11.48
C ILE A 387 17.56 22.76 11.13
N LEU A 388 17.71 21.58 10.51
CA LEU A 388 19.01 21.10 10.01
C LEU A 388 19.59 22.05 8.95
N THR A 389 18.74 22.54 8.05
CA THR A 389 19.12 23.50 7.00
C THR A 389 19.67 24.80 7.60
N PHE A 390 18.98 25.39 8.57
CA PHE A 390 19.44 26.64 9.21
C PHE A 390 20.78 26.45 9.92
N PHE A 391 20.95 25.33 10.63
CA PHE A 391 22.21 25.00 11.29
C PHE A 391 23.36 24.86 10.29
N ILE A 392 23.20 24.00 9.27
CA ILE A 392 24.23 23.75 8.26
C ILE A 392 24.55 25.01 7.46
N LYS A 393 23.52 25.79 7.07
CA LYS A 393 23.71 27.05 6.35
C LYS A 393 24.51 28.05 7.17
N ASP A 394 24.23 28.21 8.47
CA ASP A 394 24.99 29.12 9.32
C ASP A 394 26.46 28.65 9.47
N MET A 395 26.74 27.34 9.38
CA MET A 395 28.11 26.81 9.32
C MET A 395 28.80 27.08 7.97
N LEU A 396 28.09 26.91 6.85
CA LEU A 396 28.61 27.11 5.50
C LEU A 396 28.97 28.57 5.20
N VAL A 397 28.26 29.52 5.81
CA VAL A 397 28.48 30.95 5.60
C VAL A 397 29.38 31.58 6.69
N ALA A 398 29.76 30.82 7.72
CA ALA A 398 30.66 31.29 8.76
C ALA A 398 32.03 31.69 8.20
N ASN A 399 32.67 32.71 8.78
CA ASN A 399 33.99 33.17 8.31
C ASN A 399 35.08 32.13 8.53
N GLU A 400 34.94 31.30 9.56
CA GLU A 400 35.93 30.32 9.94
C GLU A 400 35.92 29.10 8.99
N LYS A 401 37.07 28.82 8.37
CA LYS A 401 37.24 27.73 7.39
C LYS A 401 36.77 26.37 7.91
N TYR A 402 37.04 26.03 9.18
CA TYR A 402 36.65 24.74 9.75
C TYR A 402 35.12 24.58 9.79
N LYS A 403 34.35 25.63 10.12
CA LYS A 403 32.89 25.59 10.12
C LYS A 403 32.34 25.34 8.72
N LYS A 404 32.90 25.99 7.70
CA LYS A 404 32.51 25.76 6.30
C LYS A 404 32.75 24.31 5.88
N ILE A 405 33.92 23.77 6.20
CA ILE A 405 34.26 22.36 5.93
C ILE A 405 33.27 21.44 6.64
N THR A 406 33.01 21.66 7.93
CA THR A 406 32.05 20.85 8.68
C THR A 406 30.64 20.95 8.10
N GLY A 407 30.17 22.14 7.73
CA GLY A 407 28.87 22.31 7.07
C GLY A 407 28.79 21.55 5.73
N GLY A 408 29.86 21.58 4.93
CA GLY A 408 29.97 20.80 3.70
C GLY A 408 29.93 19.29 3.96
N LEU A 409 30.71 18.81 4.92
CA LEU A 409 30.74 17.40 5.33
C LEU A 409 29.38 16.93 5.84
N LEU A 410 28.68 17.74 6.64
CA LEU A 410 27.33 17.42 7.11
C LEU A 410 26.32 17.35 5.96
N THR A 411 26.40 18.27 4.99
CA THR A 411 25.55 18.24 3.80
C THR A 411 25.76 16.95 3.01
N VAL A 412 27.02 16.57 2.76
CA VAL A 412 27.38 15.32 2.09
C VAL A 412 26.91 14.11 2.88
N PHE A 413 27.12 14.09 4.20
CA PHE A 413 26.68 13.01 5.08
C PHE A 413 25.18 12.74 4.95
N PHE A 414 24.35 13.78 5.03
CA PHE A 414 22.89 13.62 4.93
C PHE A 414 22.42 13.25 3.52
N CYS A 415 23.04 13.81 2.47
CA CYS A 415 22.71 13.43 1.09
C CYS A 415 23.09 11.97 0.82
N ALA A 416 24.29 11.56 1.26
CA ALA A 416 24.76 10.19 1.12
C ALA A 416 23.92 9.22 1.95
N SER A 417 23.52 9.59 3.18
CA SER A 417 22.66 8.75 4.01
C SER A 417 21.28 8.61 3.38
N GLY A 418 20.66 9.70 2.92
CA GLY A 418 19.37 9.69 2.22
C GLY A 418 19.40 8.86 0.94
N PHE A 419 20.41 9.06 0.09
CA PHE A 419 20.61 8.24 -1.11
C PHE A 419 20.81 6.76 -0.75
N THR A 420 21.62 6.47 0.25
CA THR A 420 21.84 5.09 0.75
C THR A 420 20.54 4.50 1.28
N ALA A 421 19.69 5.27 1.97
CA ALA A 421 18.35 4.85 2.42
C ALA A 421 17.45 4.44 1.25
N MET A 422 17.45 5.24 0.19
CA MET A 422 16.67 4.98 -1.03
C MET A 422 17.23 3.79 -1.80
N TYR A 423 18.55 3.67 -1.87
CA TYR A 423 19.24 2.57 -2.55
C TYR A 423 19.10 1.25 -1.80
N LEU A 424 19.27 1.23 -0.47
CA LEU A 424 19.13 0.04 0.36
C LEU A 424 17.67 -0.30 0.69
N THR A 425 16.72 0.55 0.28
CA THR A 425 15.33 0.11 0.27
C THR A 425 15.26 -1.11 -0.65
N PRO A 426 14.82 -2.26 -0.15
CA PRO A 426 14.77 -3.52 -0.88
C PRO A 426 14.02 -3.29 -2.18
N GLU A 427 14.49 -3.97 -3.20
CA GLU A 427 13.58 -4.43 -4.21
C GLU A 427 12.70 -5.48 -3.54
N ILE A 428 11.38 -5.27 -3.51
CA ILE A 428 10.51 -6.43 -3.36
C ILE A 428 10.87 -7.31 -4.55
N LYS A 429 11.38 -8.53 -4.28
CA LYS A 429 11.79 -9.52 -5.28
C LYS A 429 10.70 -9.84 -6.32
N SER A 430 9.50 -9.27 -6.19
CA SER A 430 8.54 -9.14 -7.27
C SER A 430 8.99 -8.15 -8.37
N SER A 431 10.30 -7.92 -8.56
CA SER A 431 10.90 -7.06 -9.60
C SER A 431 10.53 -7.42 -11.04
N LYS A 432 9.71 -8.46 -11.21
CA LYS A 432 9.09 -8.85 -12.48
C LYS A 432 7.78 -8.08 -12.77
N ASP A 433 7.16 -7.46 -11.78
CA ASP A 433 5.88 -6.76 -11.96
C ASP A 433 6.12 -5.29 -12.35
N ASN A 434 6.08 -4.99 -13.64
CA ASN A 434 6.11 -3.62 -14.14
C ASN A 434 4.89 -2.83 -13.61
N LEU A 435 5.14 -1.68 -12.97
CA LEU A 435 4.10 -0.79 -12.42
C LEU A 435 3.06 -0.37 -13.47
N ILE A 436 3.46 -0.33 -14.76
CA ILE A 436 2.60 0.03 -15.90
C ILE A 436 1.54 -1.05 -16.16
N TYR A 437 1.91 -2.33 -16.05
CA TYR A 437 1.01 -3.46 -16.37
C TYR A 437 0.20 -3.93 -15.18
N ARG A 438 0.56 -3.47 -13.97
CA ARG A 438 -0.15 -3.82 -12.75
C ARG A 438 -1.37 -2.93 -12.59
N ASN A 439 -2.51 -3.53 -12.26
CA ASN A 439 -3.72 -2.77 -11.90
C ASN A 439 -3.48 -1.90 -10.66
N GLY A 440 -3.87 -0.64 -10.76
CA GLY A 440 -3.84 0.34 -9.67
C GLY A 440 -4.98 0.17 -8.68
N TYR A 441 -5.76 -0.90 -8.80
CA TYR A 441 -6.94 -1.21 -8.00
C TYR A 441 -6.97 -2.69 -7.61
N SER A 442 -7.84 -3.05 -6.66
CA SER A 442 -8.11 -4.43 -6.27
C SER A 442 -9.46 -4.51 -5.54
N TYR A 443 -10.44 -5.20 -6.14
CA TYR A 443 -11.77 -5.33 -5.53
C TYR A 443 -11.76 -6.27 -4.33
N SER A 444 -10.84 -7.25 -4.31
CA SER A 444 -10.63 -8.11 -3.14
C SER A 444 -10.07 -7.34 -1.95
N MET A 445 -9.08 -6.45 -2.14
CA MET A 445 -8.60 -5.60 -1.04
C MET A 445 -9.64 -4.59 -0.59
N PHE A 446 -10.41 -4.03 -1.52
CA PHE A 446 -11.51 -3.11 -1.21
C PHE A 446 -12.56 -3.77 -0.32
N ALA A 447 -13.07 -4.94 -0.72
CA ALA A 447 -14.01 -5.73 0.08
C ALA A 447 -13.37 -6.13 1.42
N GLY A 448 -12.12 -6.58 1.39
CA GLY A 448 -11.39 -7.00 2.57
C GLY A 448 -11.31 -5.91 3.64
N GLU A 449 -10.96 -4.68 3.25
CA GLU A 449 -10.90 -3.54 4.15
C GLU A 449 -12.29 -3.12 4.65
N MET A 450 -13.31 -3.11 3.78
CA MET A 450 -14.69 -2.79 4.17
C MET A 450 -15.21 -3.73 5.26
N PHE A 451 -15.10 -5.04 5.05
CA PHE A 451 -15.55 -6.06 6.01
C PHE A 451 -14.71 -6.07 7.30
N THR A 452 -13.39 -5.79 7.20
CA THR A 452 -12.55 -5.67 8.39
C THR A 452 -12.95 -4.49 9.26
N ARG A 453 -13.30 -3.34 8.66
CA ARG A 453 -13.73 -2.15 9.39
C ARG A 453 -15.12 -2.28 9.97
N ALA A 454 -16.00 -2.98 9.26
CA ALA A 454 -17.31 -3.38 9.75
C ALA A 454 -17.24 -4.11 11.11
N ARG A 455 -16.19 -4.92 11.30
CA ARG A 455 -15.91 -5.63 12.55
C ARG A 455 -15.39 -4.71 13.67
N ILE A 456 -14.55 -3.74 13.35
CA ILE A 456 -13.87 -2.87 14.34
C ILE A 456 -14.81 -1.74 14.81
N GLY A 457 -15.75 -1.31 13.97
CA GLY A 457 -16.78 -0.35 14.33
C GLY A 457 -17.60 -0.82 15.53
N ARG A 458 -17.84 0.08 16.51
CA ARG A 458 -18.74 -0.20 17.65
C ARG A 458 -20.20 -0.36 17.21
N ASP A 459 -20.56 0.24 16.08
CA ASP A 459 -21.84 0.00 15.43
C ASP A 459 -21.66 -1.24 14.57
N ARG A 460 -22.36 -2.34 14.92
CA ARG A 460 -22.41 -3.54 14.08
C ARG A 460 -22.82 -3.09 12.69
N PHE A 461 -21.87 -3.06 11.76
CA PHE A 461 -22.22 -2.78 10.38
C PHE A 461 -23.15 -3.89 9.90
N ASP A 462 -24.24 -3.47 9.27
CA ASP A 462 -25.20 -4.35 8.65
C ASP A 462 -24.49 -5.14 7.54
N LEU A 463 -24.24 -6.44 7.78
CA LEU A 463 -23.55 -7.31 6.84
C LEU A 463 -24.33 -7.37 5.53
N LYS A 464 -25.66 -7.44 5.60
CA LYS A 464 -26.52 -7.40 4.42
C LYS A 464 -26.22 -6.15 3.58
N LYS A 465 -26.08 -4.99 4.21
CA LYS A 465 -25.74 -3.75 3.50
C LYS A 465 -24.37 -3.79 2.82
N LEU A 466 -23.37 -4.48 3.39
CA LEU A 466 -22.07 -4.67 2.72
C LEU A 466 -22.18 -5.57 1.49
N PHE A 467 -22.98 -6.63 1.60
CA PHE A 467 -23.32 -7.50 0.49
C PHE A 467 -24.11 -6.76 -0.60
N ASP A 468 -25.06 -5.90 -0.23
CA ASP A 468 -25.83 -5.04 -1.15
C ASP A 468 -24.91 -4.01 -1.87
N ILE A 469 -23.82 -3.58 -1.24
CA ILE A 469 -22.80 -2.75 -1.92
C ILE A 469 -22.07 -3.58 -2.97
N GLY A 470 -21.78 -4.85 -2.67
CA GLY A 470 -21.24 -5.81 -3.64
C GLY A 470 -22.12 -5.91 -4.89
N ASP A 471 -23.44 -5.83 -4.76
CA ASP A 471 -24.35 -5.84 -5.92
C ASP A 471 -24.24 -4.59 -6.80
N ASN A 472 -23.74 -3.50 -6.25
CA ASN A 472 -23.61 -2.22 -6.96
C ASN A 472 -22.26 -2.03 -7.65
N ILE A 473 -21.25 -2.85 -7.37
CA ILE A 473 -19.94 -2.74 -8.04
C ILE A 473 -20.04 -3.27 -9.49
N ASN A 474 -18.99 -3.04 -10.29
CA ASN A 474 -18.92 -3.65 -11.61
C ASN A 474 -18.91 -5.19 -11.54
N LYS A 475 -19.87 -5.82 -12.23
CA LYS A 475 -20.08 -7.29 -12.31
C LYS A 475 -18.84 -8.06 -12.73
N GLU A 476 -17.96 -7.44 -13.51
CA GLU A 476 -16.69 -8.04 -13.93
C GLU A 476 -15.78 -8.40 -12.74
N PHE A 477 -15.93 -7.73 -11.60
CA PHE A 477 -15.09 -7.88 -10.42
C PHE A 477 -15.82 -8.48 -9.20
N TYR A 478 -17.04 -9.00 -9.38
CA TYR A 478 -17.79 -9.66 -8.31
C TYR A 478 -16.97 -10.76 -7.63
N ASN A 479 -16.30 -11.60 -8.43
CA ASN A 479 -15.48 -12.70 -7.92
C ASN A 479 -14.32 -12.21 -7.04
N GLU A 480 -13.64 -11.13 -7.43
CA GLU A 480 -12.61 -10.49 -6.60
C GLU A 480 -13.20 -9.95 -5.29
N PHE A 481 -14.35 -9.27 -5.37
CA PHE A 481 -15.02 -8.70 -4.20
C PHE A 481 -15.42 -9.79 -3.20
N PHE A 482 -16.07 -10.86 -3.65
CA PHE A 482 -16.51 -11.95 -2.78
C PHE A 482 -15.32 -12.70 -2.17
N TYR A 483 -14.23 -12.90 -2.92
CA TYR A 483 -12.99 -13.40 -2.37
C TYR A 483 -12.47 -12.53 -1.22
N GLY A 484 -12.43 -11.21 -1.40
CA GLY A 484 -12.05 -10.27 -0.34
C GLY A 484 -12.99 -10.29 0.87
N ALA A 485 -14.30 -10.39 0.65
CA ALA A 485 -15.30 -10.52 1.70
C ALA A 485 -15.11 -11.81 2.52
N GLY A 486 -14.90 -12.95 1.84
CA GLY A 486 -14.58 -14.23 2.47
C GLY A 486 -13.34 -14.13 3.35
N PHE A 487 -12.24 -13.60 2.79
CA PHE A 487 -10.99 -13.40 3.51
C PHE A 487 -11.17 -12.61 4.82
N SER A 488 -11.94 -11.53 4.79
CA SER A 488 -12.12 -10.68 5.98
C SER A 488 -13.11 -11.22 7.00
N THR A 489 -14.06 -12.06 6.57
CA THR A 489 -15.03 -12.70 7.48
C THR A 489 -14.44 -13.86 8.28
N ARG A 490 -13.23 -14.35 7.94
CA ARG A 490 -12.53 -15.43 8.66
C ARG A 490 -12.51 -15.29 10.17
N HIS A 491 -12.40 -14.07 10.69
CA HIS A 491 -12.35 -13.83 12.12
C HIS A 491 -13.64 -14.25 12.82
N TYR A 492 -14.81 -14.14 12.19
CA TYR A 492 -16.07 -14.61 12.76
C TYR A 492 -16.11 -16.13 12.90
N PHE A 493 -15.52 -16.84 11.94
CA PHE A 493 -15.38 -18.30 11.97
C PHE A 493 -14.37 -18.74 13.05
N ILE A 494 -13.21 -18.08 13.13
CA ILE A 494 -12.20 -18.36 14.15
C ILE A 494 -12.74 -18.08 15.56
N ASP A 495 -13.46 -16.96 15.76
CA ASP A 495 -14.07 -16.59 17.03
C ASP A 495 -15.34 -17.42 17.36
N LYS A 496 -15.76 -18.35 16.48
CA LYS A 496 -16.97 -19.17 16.58
C LYS A 496 -18.25 -18.37 16.89
N LYS A 497 -18.43 -17.21 16.24
CA LYS A 497 -19.62 -16.36 16.38
C LYS A 497 -20.78 -16.91 15.56
N LEU A 498 -21.41 -17.98 16.05
CA LEU A 498 -22.40 -18.78 15.33
C LEU A 498 -23.58 -17.96 14.77
N ASP A 499 -24.06 -16.95 15.49
CA ASP A 499 -25.11 -16.04 15.04
C ASP A 499 -24.69 -15.29 13.76
N VAL A 500 -23.48 -14.74 13.76
CA VAL A 500 -22.91 -14.02 12.60
C VAL A 500 -22.58 -14.98 11.45
N ILE A 501 -22.05 -16.17 11.76
CA ILE A 501 -21.76 -17.20 10.74
C ILE A 501 -23.05 -17.62 10.03
N ASN A 502 -24.13 -17.84 10.77
CA ASN A 502 -25.43 -18.18 10.19
C ASN A 502 -25.98 -17.07 9.31
N GLU A 503 -25.84 -15.80 9.72
CA GLU A 503 -26.20 -14.64 8.90
C GLU A 503 -25.38 -14.60 7.60
N ILE A 504 -24.06 -14.76 7.67
CA ILE A 504 -23.16 -14.81 6.52
C ILE A 504 -23.56 -15.95 5.58
N ASN A 505 -23.76 -17.16 6.11
CA ASN A 505 -24.16 -18.32 5.32
C ASN A 505 -25.50 -18.08 4.61
N ASN A 506 -26.47 -17.46 5.27
CA ASN A 506 -27.74 -17.08 4.66
C ASN A 506 -27.54 -16.08 3.51
N LEU A 507 -26.76 -15.02 3.73
CA LEU A 507 -26.47 -14.02 2.69
C LEU A 507 -25.75 -14.64 1.48
N VAL A 508 -24.72 -15.45 1.73
CA VAL A 508 -23.93 -16.14 0.69
C VAL A 508 -24.76 -17.22 -0.02
N SER A 509 -25.69 -17.88 0.67
CA SER A 509 -26.54 -18.92 0.06
C SER A 509 -27.37 -18.39 -1.10
N SER A 510 -27.80 -17.12 -1.04
CA SER A 510 -28.59 -16.43 -2.06
C SER A 510 -27.79 -15.98 -3.29
N ARG A 511 -26.45 -16.06 -3.22
CA ARG A 511 -25.52 -15.66 -4.28
C ARG A 511 -25.40 -16.73 -5.36
N ASP A 512 -24.98 -16.30 -6.54
CA ASP A 512 -24.73 -17.26 -7.61
C ASP A 512 -23.59 -18.22 -7.22
N PHE A 513 -23.57 -19.36 -7.89
CA PHE A 513 -22.67 -20.44 -7.52
C PHE A 513 -21.18 -20.07 -7.68
N ILE A 514 -20.84 -19.20 -8.63
CA ILE A 514 -19.47 -18.75 -8.86
C ILE A 514 -19.07 -17.76 -7.75
N GLU A 515 -19.91 -16.77 -7.45
CA GLU A 515 -19.70 -15.82 -6.35
C GLU A 515 -19.47 -16.53 -5.02
N LYS A 516 -20.32 -17.51 -4.72
CA LYS A 516 -20.23 -18.38 -3.55
C LYS A 516 -18.88 -19.11 -3.48
N SER A 517 -18.42 -19.65 -4.61
CA SER A 517 -17.11 -20.31 -4.69
C SER A 517 -15.96 -19.39 -4.26
N TYR A 518 -15.95 -18.16 -4.77
CA TYR A 518 -14.90 -17.19 -4.44
C TYR A 518 -14.99 -16.72 -2.99
N PHE A 519 -16.19 -16.56 -2.44
CA PHE A 519 -16.36 -16.25 -1.02
C PHE A 519 -15.72 -17.31 -0.11
N TYR A 520 -16.06 -18.58 -0.29
CA TYR A 520 -15.51 -19.65 0.54
C TYR A 520 -14.01 -19.87 0.28
N GLU A 521 -13.54 -19.68 -0.95
CA GLU A 521 -12.10 -19.67 -1.26
C GLU A 521 -11.37 -18.57 -0.49
N GLY A 522 -11.86 -17.33 -0.53
CA GLY A 522 -11.27 -16.24 0.24
C GLY A 522 -11.24 -16.51 1.75
N LEU A 523 -12.34 -17.08 2.28
CA LEU A 523 -12.44 -17.51 3.68
C LEU A 523 -11.37 -18.55 4.03
N GLY A 524 -11.24 -19.58 3.20
CA GLY A 524 -10.22 -20.61 3.32
C GLY A 524 -8.82 -20.03 3.30
N TYR A 525 -8.51 -19.19 2.31
CA TYR A 525 -7.21 -18.51 2.18
C TYR A 525 -6.85 -17.72 3.43
N GLY A 526 -7.81 -16.97 3.95
CA GLY A 526 -7.64 -16.25 5.20
C GLY A 526 -7.27 -17.17 6.37
N ILE A 527 -7.96 -18.30 6.53
CA ILE A 527 -7.71 -19.23 7.63
C ILE A 527 -6.36 -19.92 7.45
N GLY A 528 -6.03 -20.38 6.24
CA GLY A 528 -4.74 -21.00 5.94
C GLY A 528 -3.57 -20.08 6.22
N LEU A 529 -3.67 -18.82 5.76
CA LEU A 529 -2.61 -17.82 5.92
C LEU A 529 -2.37 -17.43 7.38
N PHE A 530 -3.43 -17.21 8.17
CA PHE A 530 -3.28 -16.69 9.53
C PHE A 530 -3.21 -17.79 10.58
N ASN A 531 -4.00 -18.85 10.46
CA ASN A 531 -4.16 -19.87 11.49
C ASN A 531 -3.32 -21.12 11.21
N GLY A 532 -2.96 -21.39 9.95
CA GLY A 532 -2.44 -22.70 9.62
C GLY A 532 -3.54 -23.75 9.83
N PHE A 533 -3.23 -24.87 10.48
CA PHE A 533 -4.18 -25.99 10.62
C PHE A 533 -5.08 -25.96 11.85
N GLU A 534 -4.75 -25.16 12.86
CA GLU A 534 -5.54 -25.13 14.09
C GLU A 534 -6.35 -23.83 14.16
N PRO A 535 -7.70 -23.86 14.34
CA PRO A 535 -8.61 -25.01 14.46
C PRO A 535 -9.49 -25.17 13.18
N VAL A 536 -9.00 -25.90 12.18
CA VAL A 536 -9.69 -25.98 10.87
C VAL A 536 -10.93 -26.89 10.89
N ASP A 537 -10.91 -27.99 11.63
CA ASP A 537 -11.99 -28.98 11.63
C ASP A 537 -13.33 -28.38 12.07
N ASP A 538 -13.33 -27.67 13.20
CA ASP A 538 -14.51 -26.96 13.72
C ASP A 538 -15.07 -25.96 12.72
N ILE A 539 -14.21 -25.29 11.94
CA ILE A 539 -14.64 -24.32 10.94
C ILE A 539 -15.24 -25.04 9.73
N ILE A 540 -14.61 -26.12 9.27
CA ILE A 540 -15.12 -26.93 8.15
C ILE A 540 -16.51 -27.49 8.46
N GLU A 541 -16.79 -27.89 9.70
CA GLU A 541 -18.13 -28.36 10.11
C GLU A 541 -19.22 -27.29 9.98
N THR A 542 -18.87 -25.99 10.07
CA THR A 542 -19.82 -24.89 9.85
C THR A 542 -20.07 -24.56 8.38
N ILE A 543 -19.32 -25.18 7.46
CA ILE A 543 -19.42 -24.96 6.01
C ILE A 543 -20.22 -26.11 5.42
N SER A 544 -21.27 -25.80 4.67
CA SER A 544 -22.07 -26.81 3.96
C SER A 544 -21.20 -27.62 2.98
N ASP A 545 -21.47 -28.93 2.82
CA ASP A 545 -20.63 -29.85 2.04
C ASP A 545 -20.26 -29.33 0.64
N GLY A 546 -21.23 -28.78 -0.10
CA GLY A 546 -21.00 -28.23 -1.44
C GLY A 546 -20.01 -27.05 -1.50
N ASN A 547 -19.66 -26.44 -0.37
CA ASN A 547 -18.74 -25.31 -0.27
C ASN A 547 -17.38 -25.66 0.36
N LYS A 548 -17.24 -26.84 1.00
CA LYS A 548 -16.00 -27.28 1.65
C LYS A 548 -14.84 -27.34 0.67
N ARG A 549 -15.09 -27.76 -0.57
CA ARG A 549 -14.06 -27.81 -1.62
C ARG A 549 -13.49 -26.42 -1.94
N PHE A 550 -14.34 -25.41 -2.11
CA PHE A 550 -13.90 -24.04 -2.37
C PHE A 550 -13.07 -23.48 -1.23
N PHE A 551 -13.54 -23.70 0.00
CA PHE A 551 -12.78 -23.38 1.20
C PHE A 551 -11.39 -24.02 1.18
N SER A 552 -11.31 -25.31 0.87
CA SER A 552 -10.04 -26.02 0.84
C SER A 552 -9.07 -25.54 -0.23
N ILE A 553 -9.56 -25.14 -1.42
CA ILE A 553 -8.73 -24.49 -2.46
C ILE A 553 -8.03 -23.27 -1.86
N GLY A 554 -8.80 -22.33 -1.31
CA GLY A 554 -8.21 -21.15 -0.73
C GLY A 554 -7.31 -21.48 0.48
N PHE A 555 -7.73 -22.40 1.34
CA PHE A 555 -6.97 -22.81 2.53
C PHE A 555 -5.57 -23.31 2.19
N VAL A 556 -5.45 -24.15 1.15
CA VAL A 556 -4.17 -24.63 0.63
C VAL A 556 -3.30 -23.50 0.10
N ASP A 557 -3.88 -22.55 -0.63
CA ASP A 557 -3.16 -21.38 -1.12
C ASP A 557 -2.65 -20.51 0.05
N GLY A 558 -3.49 -20.29 1.07
CA GLY A 558 -3.11 -19.54 2.27
C GLY A 558 -1.97 -20.19 3.04
N LEU A 559 -1.99 -21.52 3.17
CA LEU A 559 -0.90 -22.31 3.77
C LEU A 559 0.39 -22.20 2.96
N SER A 560 0.28 -22.20 1.63
CA SER A 560 1.40 -22.05 0.69
C SER A 560 2.09 -20.71 0.88
N ASP A 561 1.33 -19.63 0.91
CA ASP A 561 1.83 -18.27 1.13
C ASP A 561 2.43 -18.06 2.53
N LYS A 562 1.88 -18.74 3.54
CA LYS A 562 2.46 -18.76 4.89
C LYS A 562 3.83 -19.45 4.94
N GLY A 563 4.17 -20.24 3.92
CA GLY A 563 5.34 -21.12 3.91
C GLY A 563 5.18 -22.35 4.81
N ALA A 564 4.01 -22.54 5.42
CA ALA A 564 3.69 -23.69 6.25
C ALA A 564 3.66 -24.99 5.43
N VAL A 565 3.48 -24.88 4.12
CA VAL A 565 3.46 -26.01 3.17
C VAL A 565 4.68 -26.92 3.23
N LYS A 566 5.84 -26.42 3.63
CA LYS A 566 7.03 -27.28 3.79
C LYS A 566 6.90 -28.26 4.95
N ASP A 567 6.13 -27.89 5.97
CA ASP A 567 5.88 -28.72 7.16
C ASP A 567 4.68 -29.67 6.95
N ILE A 568 3.90 -29.47 5.88
CA ILE A 568 2.62 -30.17 5.58
C ILE A 568 2.81 -31.58 5.02
N VAL A 569 4.02 -31.97 4.62
CA VAL A 569 4.26 -33.24 3.91
C VAL A 569 4.27 -34.46 4.84
N SER A 570 3.74 -34.38 6.07
CA SER A 570 3.51 -35.58 6.88
C SER A 570 2.24 -36.28 6.40
N GLU A 571 2.36 -37.57 6.04
CA GLU A 571 1.23 -38.42 5.65
C GLU A 571 0.12 -38.43 6.73
N ASP A 572 0.50 -38.24 8.00
CA ASP A 572 -0.40 -38.13 9.15
C ASP A 572 -1.35 -36.92 9.06
N MET A 573 -0.92 -35.82 8.42
CA MET A 573 -1.75 -34.63 8.25
C MET A 573 -2.73 -34.77 7.08
N ILE A 574 -2.30 -35.39 5.99
CA ILE A 574 -3.19 -35.72 4.86
C ILE A 574 -4.28 -36.66 5.35
N GLY A 575 -3.94 -37.69 6.14
CA GLY A 575 -4.91 -38.64 6.68
C GLY A 575 -5.97 -38.04 7.60
N LYS A 576 -5.79 -36.80 8.08
CA LYS A 576 -6.79 -36.06 8.88
C LYS A 576 -7.73 -35.23 8.02
N LEU A 577 -7.37 -34.94 6.78
CA LEU A 577 -8.26 -34.23 5.86
C LEU A 577 -9.31 -35.21 5.32
N ASN A 578 -10.52 -34.71 5.06
CA ASN A 578 -11.52 -35.50 4.35
C ASN A 578 -10.97 -35.90 2.96
N VAL A 579 -11.26 -37.12 2.51
CA VAL A 579 -10.85 -37.67 1.21
C VAL A 579 -11.15 -36.72 0.05
N GLU A 580 -12.29 -36.01 0.11
CA GLU A 580 -12.66 -34.97 -0.86
C GLU A 580 -11.64 -33.83 -0.96
N LEU A 581 -10.95 -33.53 0.13
CA LEU A 581 -9.99 -32.44 0.24
C LEU A 581 -8.59 -32.85 -0.21
N HIS A 582 -8.27 -34.16 -0.20
CA HIS A 582 -6.96 -34.66 -0.60
C HIS A 582 -6.53 -34.10 -1.97
N GLN A 583 -7.44 -34.11 -2.94
CA GLN A 583 -7.16 -33.69 -4.32
C GLN A 583 -6.62 -32.26 -4.45
N VAL A 584 -7.01 -31.35 -3.55
CA VAL A 584 -6.51 -29.96 -3.54
C VAL A 584 -5.07 -29.90 -3.02
N PHE A 585 -4.70 -30.79 -2.10
CA PHE A 585 -3.35 -30.85 -1.52
C PHE A 585 -2.36 -31.63 -2.38
N LEU A 586 -2.81 -32.56 -3.22
CA LEU A 586 -1.93 -33.41 -4.03
C LEU A 586 -0.97 -32.64 -4.96
N PRO A 587 -1.38 -31.57 -5.68
CA PRO A 587 -0.45 -30.78 -6.47
C PRO A 587 0.62 -30.11 -5.60
N VAL A 588 0.24 -29.64 -4.40
CA VAL A 588 1.18 -29.02 -3.45
C VAL A 588 2.18 -30.03 -2.90
N ILE A 589 1.73 -31.27 -2.65
CA ILE A 589 2.62 -32.39 -2.28
C ILE A 589 3.62 -32.67 -3.39
N GLY A 590 3.16 -32.77 -4.64
CA GLY A 590 4.04 -32.97 -5.79
C GLY A 590 5.09 -31.86 -5.94
N PHE A 591 4.66 -30.60 -5.80
CA PHE A 591 5.54 -29.44 -5.82
C PHE A 591 6.63 -29.55 -4.74
N ASN A 592 6.24 -29.85 -3.50
CA ASN A 592 7.17 -30.00 -2.39
C ASN A 592 8.13 -31.19 -2.55
N ILE A 593 7.63 -32.33 -3.05
CA ILE A 593 8.49 -33.50 -3.32
C ILE A 593 9.58 -33.10 -4.31
N MET A 594 9.22 -32.38 -5.37
CA MET A 594 10.17 -31.90 -6.37
C MET A 594 11.18 -30.90 -5.78
N SER A 595 10.72 -29.89 -5.02
CA SER A 595 11.59 -28.88 -4.43
C SER A 595 12.53 -29.44 -3.33
N ASN A 596 12.16 -30.53 -2.65
CA ASN A 596 12.94 -31.06 -1.52
C ASN A 596 13.87 -32.25 -1.88
N GLN A 597 13.56 -33.05 -2.90
CA GLN A 597 14.30 -34.32 -3.13
C GLN A 597 15.50 -34.20 -4.08
N GLY A 598 15.68 -33.07 -4.75
CA GLY A 598 16.88 -32.72 -5.53
C GLY A 598 17.11 -33.52 -6.82
N SER A 599 16.65 -34.78 -6.93
CA SER A 599 16.69 -35.56 -8.16
C SER A 599 15.33 -36.15 -8.52
N LEU A 600 14.96 -36.02 -9.81
CA LEU A 600 13.71 -36.53 -10.38
C LEU A 600 13.51 -38.03 -10.12
N GLU A 601 14.58 -38.82 -10.19
CA GLU A 601 14.50 -40.27 -9.98
C GLU A 601 13.95 -40.62 -8.59
N LYS A 602 14.35 -39.86 -7.56
CA LYS A 602 13.80 -40.03 -6.20
C LYS A 602 12.33 -39.64 -6.16
N VAL A 603 11.95 -38.57 -6.86
CA VAL A 603 10.56 -38.11 -6.98
C VAL A 603 9.68 -39.18 -7.63
N VAL A 604 10.11 -39.73 -8.77
CA VAL A 604 9.40 -40.79 -9.50
C VAL A 604 9.30 -42.06 -8.66
N ASN A 605 10.40 -42.53 -8.07
CA ASN A 605 10.40 -43.72 -7.22
C ASN A 605 9.47 -43.55 -6.00
N LYS A 606 9.44 -42.34 -5.42
CA LYS A 606 8.53 -42.03 -4.31
C LYS A 606 7.07 -42.03 -4.77
N ILE A 607 6.76 -41.45 -5.92
CA ILE A 607 5.39 -41.45 -6.47
C ILE A 607 4.96 -42.86 -6.85
N GLU A 608 5.86 -43.68 -7.39
CA GLU A 608 5.55 -45.06 -7.73
C GLU A 608 5.21 -45.91 -6.50
N ALA A 609 5.93 -45.69 -5.40
CA ALA A 609 5.69 -46.33 -4.13
C ALA A 609 4.38 -45.89 -3.45
N MET A 610 3.79 -44.76 -3.84
CA MET A 610 2.51 -44.32 -3.31
C MET A 610 1.37 -45.19 -3.86
N ASN A 611 0.66 -45.88 -2.96
CA ASN A 611 -0.52 -46.68 -3.30
C ASN A 611 -1.77 -45.81 -3.46
N THR A 612 -1.70 -44.78 -4.32
CA THR A 612 -2.82 -43.86 -4.56
C THR A 612 -3.24 -43.89 -6.02
N GLY A 613 -4.55 -43.91 -6.29
CA GLY A 613 -5.09 -43.74 -7.64
C GLY A 613 -4.83 -42.35 -8.24
N ASN A 614 -4.29 -41.42 -7.44
CA ASN A 614 -4.18 -40.00 -7.80
C ASN A 614 -2.76 -39.58 -8.20
N LYS A 615 -1.94 -40.52 -8.70
CA LYS A 615 -0.55 -40.25 -9.14
C LYS A 615 -0.48 -39.09 -10.13
N ASN A 616 -1.45 -38.96 -11.04
CA ASN A 616 -1.51 -37.89 -12.03
C ASN A 616 -1.58 -36.49 -11.40
N ILE A 617 -2.41 -36.31 -10.36
CA ILE A 617 -2.55 -35.02 -9.67
C ILE A 617 -1.24 -34.63 -8.96
N ILE A 618 -0.56 -35.59 -8.32
CA ILE A 618 0.76 -35.38 -7.71
C ILE A 618 1.80 -35.01 -8.78
N LEU A 619 1.77 -35.69 -9.93
CA LEU A 619 2.68 -35.42 -11.05
C LEU A 619 2.47 -34.03 -11.66
N ARG A 620 1.24 -33.50 -11.70
CA ARG A 620 0.98 -32.09 -12.04
C ARG A 620 1.73 -31.15 -11.07
N GLY A 621 1.69 -31.47 -9.77
CA GLY A 621 2.49 -30.79 -8.75
C GLY A 621 3.99 -30.84 -8.99
N VAL A 622 4.52 -32.00 -9.38
CA VAL A 622 5.94 -32.16 -9.73
C VAL A 622 6.30 -31.29 -10.92
N GLY A 623 5.46 -31.26 -11.96
CA GLY A 623 5.64 -30.39 -13.12
C GLY A 623 5.69 -28.91 -12.75
N LEU A 624 4.80 -28.48 -11.85
CA LEU A 624 4.80 -27.13 -11.30
C LEU A 624 6.14 -26.80 -10.64
N GLY A 625 6.61 -27.67 -9.73
CA GLY A 625 7.89 -27.49 -9.02
C GLY A 625 9.09 -27.50 -9.95
N LEU A 626 9.12 -28.45 -10.89
CA LEU A 626 10.19 -28.60 -11.87
C LEU A 626 10.36 -27.32 -12.71
N PHE A 627 9.24 -26.75 -13.17
CA PHE A 627 9.27 -25.50 -13.91
C PHE A 627 9.71 -24.33 -13.04
N TYR A 628 9.18 -24.18 -11.81
CA TYR A 628 9.56 -23.08 -10.93
C TYR A 628 11.07 -23.03 -10.65
N GLU A 629 11.69 -24.19 -10.44
CA GLU A 629 13.13 -24.32 -10.18
C GLU A 629 13.98 -24.15 -11.46
N ASN A 630 13.44 -24.49 -12.66
CA ASN A 630 14.20 -24.56 -13.91
C ASN A 630 13.65 -23.66 -15.03
N ARG A 631 12.86 -22.63 -14.71
CA ARG A 631 12.17 -21.77 -15.68
C ARG A 631 13.08 -21.10 -16.71
N ASP A 632 14.35 -20.91 -16.39
CA ASP A 632 15.34 -20.26 -17.25
C ASP A 632 16.12 -21.30 -18.11
N ASN A 633 15.83 -22.60 -17.97
CA ASN A 633 16.50 -23.68 -18.69
C ASN A 633 15.54 -24.82 -19.12
N PRO A 634 14.77 -24.65 -20.21
CA PRO A 634 13.82 -25.66 -20.70
C PRO A 634 14.45 -27.01 -21.04
N SER A 635 15.75 -27.06 -21.35
CA SER A 635 16.45 -28.32 -21.62
C SER A 635 16.42 -29.28 -20.42
N ILE A 636 16.42 -28.75 -19.19
CA ILE A 636 16.32 -29.58 -17.98
C ILE A 636 14.95 -30.24 -17.91
N ILE A 637 13.88 -29.52 -18.25
CA ILE A 637 12.52 -30.05 -18.27
C ILE A 637 12.43 -31.20 -19.29
N LYS A 638 13.00 -31.02 -20.49
CA LYS A 638 13.05 -32.08 -21.50
C LYS A 638 13.84 -33.30 -21.06
N ASN A 639 15.05 -33.11 -20.56
CA ASN A 639 15.89 -34.20 -20.04
C ASN A 639 15.20 -34.98 -18.91
N VAL A 640 14.30 -34.32 -18.17
CA VAL A 640 13.45 -34.93 -17.15
C VAL A 640 12.33 -35.74 -17.80
N LEU A 641 11.63 -35.18 -18.79
CA LEU A 641 10.57 -35.87 -19.51
C LEU A 641 11.05 -37.13 -20.24
N ASP A 642 12.26 -37.12 -20.78
CA ASP A 642 12.87 -38.29 -21.43
C ASP A 642 13.14 -39.45 -20.45
N LYS A 643 13.13 -39.19 -19.14
CA LYS A 643 13.44 -40.16 -18.08
C LYS A 643 12.23 -40.63 -17.29
N VAL A 644 11.07 -39.99 -17.45
CA VAL A 644 9.84 -40.44 -16.77
C VAL A 644 9.14 -41.52 -17.59
N PRO A 645 8.42 -42.45 -16.93
CA PRO A 645 7.54 -43.38 -17.62
C PRO A 645 6.60 -42.65 -18.60
N PRO A 646 6.32 -43.21 -19.80
CA PRO A 646 5.55 -42.53 -20.85
C PRO A 646 4.20 -41.97 -20.39
N GLY A 647 3.53 -42.64 -19.44
CA GLY A 647 2.24 -42.20 -18.88
C GLY A 647 2.28 -40.96 -17.97
N TYR A 648 3.46 -40.50 -17.55
CA TYR A 648 3.60 -39.38 -16.60
C TYR A 648 3.91 -38.05 -17.26
N SER A 649 4.41 -38.08 -18.49
CA SER A 649 4.82 -36.91 -19.25
C SER A 649 3.71 -35.86 -19.37
N ALA A 650 2.48 -36.29 -19.71
CA ALA A 650 1.32 -35.42 -19.88
C ALA A 650 1.00 -34.60 -18.61
N ALA A 651 0.94 -35.25 -17.44
CA ALA A 651 0.64 -34.59 -16.17
C ALA A 651 1.73 -33.59 -15.76
N ILE A 652 3.01 -33.96 -15.94
CA ILE A 652 4.16 -33.08 -15.65
C ILE A 652 4.17 -31.86 -16.58
N LEU A 653 3.86 -32.05 -17.86
CA LEU A 653 3.76 -30.95 -18.84
C LEU A 653 2.59 -30.03 -18.55
N GLU A 654 1.45 -30.58 -18.14
CA GLU A 654 0.30 -29.80 -17.68
C GLU A 654 0.67 -28.96 -16.43
N GLY A 655 1.35 -29.56 -15.45
CA GLY A 655 1.91 -28.86 -14.30
C GLY A 655 2.89 -27.73 -14.67
N SER A 656 3.72 -27.97 -15.69
CA SER A 656 4.62 -26.94 -16.23
C SER A 656 3.84 -25.80 -16.89
N GLY A 657 2.76 -26.11 -17.61
CA GLY A 657 1.83 -25.13 -18.17
C GLY A 657 1.16 -24.26 -17.11
N ILE A 658 0.73 -24.86 -16.00
CA ILE A 658 0.23 -24.15 -14.81
C ILE A 658 1.29 -23.15 -14.31
N ALA A 659 2.54 -23.59 -14.16
CA ALA A 659 3.64 -22.74 -13.69
C ALA A 659 3.93 -21.55 -14.63
N ILE A 660 3.94 -21.81 -15.95
CA ILE A 660 4.10 -20.80 -17.00
C ILE A 660 3.01 -19.74 -16.86
N ALA A 661 1.75 -20.15 -16.84
CA ALA A 661 0.62 -19.25 -16.71
C ALA A 661 0.62 -18.50 -15.36
N SER A 662 1.05 -19.13 -14.27
CA SER A 662 1.18 -18.45 -12.97
C SER A 662 2.15 -17.27 -13.01
N SER A 663 3.17 -17.31 -13.86
CA SER A 663 4.19 -16.25 -13.99
C SER A 663 3.85 -15.07 -14.93
N PHE A 664 2.72 -15.12 -15.63
CA PHE A 664 1.98 -14.01 -16.31
C PHE A 664 2.78 -12.94 -17.09
N ASP A 665 3.83 -13.34 -17.81
CA ASP A 665 4.34 -12.57 -18.94
C ASP A 665 4.23 -13.43 -20.20
N GLY A 666 3.02 -13.48 -20.78
CA GLY A 666 2.70 -14.36 -21.91
C GLY A 666 3.65 -14.22 -23.12
N THR A 667 4.34 -13.08 -23.25
CA THR A 667 5.33 -12.88 -24.32
C THR A 667 6.65 -13.60 -24.06
N LYS A 668 7.01 -13.76 -22.78
CA LYS A 668 8.31 -14.30 -22.35
C LYS A 668 8.41 -15.81 -22.53
N TYR A 669 7.29 -16.50 -22.56
CA TYR A 669 7.25 -17.97 -22.53
C TYR A 669 7.08 -18.64 -23.89
N ASN A 670 6.79 -17.87 -24.95
CA ASN A 670 6.69 -18.42 -26.30
C ASN A 670 7.96 -19.14 -26.73
N ASN A 671 9.14 -18.61 -26.37
CA ASN A 671 10.44 -19.25 -26.64
C ASN A 671 10.65 -20.57 -25.87
N ILE A 672 10.03 -20.69 -24.69
CA ILE A 672 10.09 -21.91 -23.88
C ILE A 672 9.17 -22.96 -24.49
N ILE A 673 7.91 -22.58 -24.77
CA ILE A 673 6.90 -23.46 -25.35
C ILE A 673 7.31 -23.94 -26.75
N SER A 674 7.92 -23.06 -27.56
CA SER A 674 8.39 -23.42 -28.91
C SER A 674 9.50 -24.48 -28.92
N SER A 675 10.16 -24.71 -27.78
CA SER A 675 11.16 -25.77 -27.69
C SER A 675 10.53 -27.16 -27.66
N PHE A 676 9.29 -27.32 -27.21
CA PHE A 676 8.62 -28.62 -27.08
C PHE A 676 8.05 -29.10 -28.42
N SER A 677 7.83 -30.41 -28.54
CA SER A 677 7.12 -31.01 -29.68
C SER A 677 5.63 -30.61 -29.68
N ASP A 678 4.96 -30.76 -30.82
CA ASP A 678 3.56 -30.32 -30.95
C ASP A 678 2.61 -31.11 -30.03
N ASP A 679 2.89 -32.38 -29.75
CA ASP A 679 2.12 -33.16 -28.78
C ASP A 679 2.37 -32.71 -27.34
N GLU A 680 3.61 -32.39 -26.97
CA GLU A 680 3.93 -31.86 -25.64
C GLU A 680 3.29 -30.48 -25.41
N LYS A 681 3.27 -29.62 -26.43
CA LYS A 681 2.64 -28.30 -26.38
C LYS A 681 1.15 -28.40 -26.05
N LYS A 682 0.44 -29.42 -26.55
CA LYS A 682 -0.99 -29.65 -26.22
C LYS A 682 -1.20 -29.77 -24.70
N HIS A 683 -0.37 -30.55 -24.03
CA HIS A 683 -0.44 -30.71 -22.56
C HIS A 683 -0.06 -29.42 -21.82
N ILE A 684 0.95 -28.70 -22.30
CA ILE A 684 1.33 -27.39 -21.73
C ILE A 684 0.16 -26.40 -21.86
N TYR A 685 -0.48 -26.29 -23.02
CA TYR A 685 -1.62 -25.39 -23.23
C TYR A 685 -2.85 -25.78 -22.42
N SER A 686 -3.09 -27.09 -22.19
CA SER A 686 -4.09 -27.55 -21.22
C SER A 686 -3.78 -27.01 -19.82
N GLY A 687 -2.53 -27.10 -19.37
CA GLY A 687 -2.09 -26.57 -18.08
C GLY A 687 -2.19 -25.05 -17.97
N ILE A 688 -1.82 -24.34 -19.04
CA ILE A 688 -1.97 -22.87 -19.13
C ILE A 688 -3.44 -22.50 -18.97
N ALA A 689 -4.35 -23.22 -19.65
CA ALA A 689 -5.78 -22.95 -19.56
C ALA A 689 -6.30 -23.03 -18.13
N ARG A 690 -5.84 -24.02 -17.34
CA ARG A 690 -6.24 -24.18 -15.94
C ARG A 690 -6.00 -22.93 -15.09
N ILE A 691 -4.88 -22.23 -15.28
CA ILE A 691 -4.59 -21.01 -14.50
C ILE A 691 -5.18 -19.76 -15.15
N VAL A 692 -5.21 -19.68 -16.48
CA VAL A 692 -5.78 -18.52 -17.16
C VAL A 692 -7.26 -18.36 -16.83
N VAL A 693 -8.03 -19.45 -16.76
CA VAL A 693 -9.47 -19.36 -16.47
C VAL A 693 -9.73 -18.87 -15.05
N GLU A 694 -8.90 -19.26 -14.07
CA GLU A 694 -8.94 -18.75 -12.69
C GLU A 694 -8.59 -17.26 -12.64
N LYS A 695 -7.50 -16.84 -13.30
CA LYS A 695 -7.07 -15.44 -13.34
C LYS A 695 -8.04 -14.53 -14.09
N CYS A 696 -8.77 -15.09 -15.05
CA CYS A 696 -9.85 -14.41 -15.74
C CYS A 696 -11.18 -14.50 -14.98
N TYR A 697 -11.21 -15.10 -13.79
CA TYR A 697 -12.41 -15.29 -12.96
C TYR A 697 -13.56 -15.93 -13.74
N TYR A 698 -13.24 -16.87 -14.63
CA TYR A 698 -14.18 -17.55 -15.52
C TYR A 698 -14.96 -16.61 -16.46
N ASN A 699 -14.47 -15.39 -16.70
CA ASN A 699 -15.02 -14.47 -17.69
C ASN A 699 -14.66 -14.94 -19.10
N CYS A 700 -15.65 -15.47 -19.83
CA CYS A 700 -15.45 -16.04 -21.17
C CYS A 700 -14.89 -15.04 -22.19
N ASN A 701 -15.16 -13.74 -22.05
CA ASN A 701 -14.61 -12.73 -22.97
C ASN A 701 -13.11 -12.57 -22.76
N LYS A 702 -12.66 -12.42 -21.51
CA LYS A 702 -11.22 -12.35 -21.18
C LYS A 702 -10.48 -13.62 -21.57
N ILE A 703 -11.11 -14.78 -21.36
CA ILE A 703 -10.57 -16.08 -21.78
C ILE A 703 -10.44 -16.11 -23.31
N SER A 704 -11.47 -15.66 -24.05
CA SER A 704 -11.42 -15.58 -25.51
C SER A 704 -10.31 -14.65 -26.01
N ASP A 705 -10.12 -13.49 -25.39
CA ASP A 705 -9.04 -12.55 -25.73
C ASP A 705 -7.64 -13.17 -25.53
N PHE A 706 -7.50 -14.05 -24.53
CA PHE A 706 -6.28 -14.82 -24.33
C PHE A 706 -6.10 -15.90 -25.39
N ILE A 707 -7.15 -16.68 -25.66
CA ILE A 707 -7.13 -17.77 -26.65
C ILE A 707 -6.80 -17.25 -28.05
N ASN A 708 -7.27 -16.06 -28.42
CA ASN A 708 -6.98 -15.44 -29.72
C ASN A 708 -5.49 -15.14 -29.94
N LYS A 709 -4.65 -15.21 -28.90
CA LYS A 709 -3.20 -15.06 -28.96
C LYS A 709 -2.46 -16.41 -29.06
N ILE A 710 -3.19 -17.52 -28.94
CA ILE A 710 -2.67 -18.88 -29.07
C ILE A 710 -2.87 -19.36 -30.50
N ASP A 711 -1.91 -20.13 -31.02
CA ASP A 711 -2.05 -20.78 -32.32
C ASP A 711 -3.35 -21.62 -32.36
N PRO A 712 -4.19 -21.47 -33.40
CA PRO A 712 -5.44 -22.21 -33.56
C PRO A 712 -5.34 -23.72 -33.34
N GLU A 713 -4.20 -24.35 -33.65
CA GLU A 713 -4.01 -25.80 -33.49
C GLU A 713 -4.08 -26.27 -32.02
N TYR A 714 -3.77 -25.41 -31.05
CA TYR A 714 -3.81 -25.73 -29.62
C TYR A 714 -5.12 -25.30 -28.92
N HIS A 715 -6.06 -24.68 -29.64
CA HIS A 715 -7.33 -24.23 -29.05
C HIS A 715 -8.08 -25.39 -28.41
N ALA A 716 -8.15 -26.54 -29.07
CA ALA A 716 -8.84 -27.73 -28.54
C ALA A 716 -8.25 -28.17 -27.19
N SER A 717 -6.92 -28.26 -27.07
CA SER A 717 -6.24 -28.64 -25.82
C SER A 717 -6.39 -27.59 -24.73
N PHE A 718 -6.39 -26.31 -25.09
CA PHE A 718 -6.70 -25.23 -24.15
C PHE A 718 -8.14 -25.37 -23.61
N TYR A 719 -9.12 -25.59 -24.47
CA TYR A 719 -10.51 -25.80 -24.03
C TYR A 719 -10.68 -27.06 -23.20
N GLN A 720 -9.93 -28.14 -23.48
CA GLN A 720 -9.90 -29.32 -22.62
C GLN A 720 -9.41 -28.96 -21.21
N GLY A 721 -8.27 -28.26 -21.08
CA GLY A 721 -7.77 -27.80 -19.79
C GLY A 721 -8.73 -26.84 -19.07
N PHE A 722 -9.43 -25.97 -19.81
CA PHE A 722 -10.50 -25.13 -19.27
C PHE A 722 -11.63 -26.00 -18.70
N GLY A 723 -12.11 -27.00 -19.45
CA GLY A 723 -13.12 -27.94 -18.99
C GLY A 723 -12.71 -28.68 -17.73
N SER A 724 -11.48 -29.20 -17.71
CA SER A 724 -10.92 -29.90 -16.55
C SER A 724 -10.82 -29.00 -15.33
N GLN A 725 -10.35 -27.75 -15.48
CA GLN A 725 -10.30 -26.82 -14.36
C GLN A 725 -11.70 -26.45 -13.85
N ALA A 726 -12.67 -26.26 -14.75
CA ALA A 726 -14.04 -25.99 -14.34
C ALA A 726 -14.62 -27.18 -13.54
N ALA A 727 -14.43 -28.41 -14.01
CA ALA A 727 -14.82 -29.60 -13.25
C ALA A 727 -14.10 -29.70 -11.90
N PHE A 728 -12.78 -29.47 -11.90
CA PHE A 728 -11.96 -29.49 -10.69
C PHE A 728 -12.44 -28.45 -9.66
N ARG A 729 -12.65 -27.20 -10.07
CA ARG A 729 -13.09 -26.13 -9.17
C ARG A 729 -14.49 -26.42 -8.64
N PHE A 730 -15.41 -26.78 -9.53
CA PHE A 730 -16.84 -26.84 -9.25
C PHE A 730 -17.36 -28.26 -8.96
N SER A 731 -16.49 -29.16 -8.48
CA SER A 731 -16.83 -30.55 -8.11
C SER A 731 -17.60 -31.32 -9.19
N GLY A 732 -17.31 -31.09 -10.47
CA GLY A 732 -18.02 -31.74 -11.58
C GLY A 732 -19.51 -31.38 -11.71
N ASN A 733 -19.94 -30.24 -11.16
CA ASN A 733 -21.34 -29.78 -11.22
C ASN A 733 -21.80 -29.54 -12.67
N GLU A 734 -22.79 -30.31 -13.13
CA GLU A 734 -23.28 -30.26 -14.51
C GLU A 734 -23.99 -28.94 -14.86
N MET A 735 -24.53 -28.21 -13.88
CA MET A 735 -25.09 -26.88 -14.14
C MET A 735 -24.02 -25.92 -14.63
N VAL A 736 -22.80 -26.04 -14.08
CA VAL A 736 -21.65 -25.22 -14.49
C VAL A 736 -21.18 -25.61 -15.89
N LEU A 737 -21.13 -26.92 -16.19
CA LEU A 737 -20.84 -27.41 -17.54
C LEU A 737 -21.80 -26.77 -18.55
N ASN A 738 -23.11 -26.83 -18.30
CA ASN A 738 -24.12 -26.26 -19.19
C ASN A 738 -23.95 -24.74 -19.34
N ALA A 739 -23.73 -24.02 -18.23
CA ALA A 739 -23.56 -22.57 -18.24
C ALA A 739 -22.34 -22.09 -19.06
N PHE A 740 -21.25 -22.85 -19.08
CA PHE A 740 -20.10 -22.55 -19.94
C PHE A 740 -20.30 -23.02 -21.38
N MET A 741 -20.94 -24.16 -21.59
CA MET A 741 -21.22 -24.68 -22.94
C MET A 741 -22.06 -23.71 -23.76
N ASP A 742 -22.91 -22.89 -23.15
CA ASP A 742 -23.69 -21.86 -23.87
C ASP A 742 -22.83 -20.68 -24.33
N LYS A 743 -21.67 -20.45 -23.69
CA LYS A 743 -20.78 -19.31 -23.96
C LYS A 743 -19.58 -19.67 -24.84
N ILE A 744 -19.29 -20.95 -25.02
CA ILE A 744 -18.15 -21.46 -25.81
C ILE A 744 -18.57 -21.65 -27.27
N ASP A 745 -17.69 -21.31 -28.21
CA ASP A 745 -17.89 -21.53 -29.65
C ASP A 745 -18.15 -23.03 -29.94
N LEU A 746 -19.10 -23.31 -30.84
CA LEU A 746 -19.61 -24.65 -31.15
C LEU A 746 -18.48 -25.65 -31.45
N LYS A 747 -17.45 -25.22 -32.19
CA LYS A 747 -16.30 -26.07 -32.56
C LYS A 747 -15.46 -26.54 -31.37
N ASN A 748 -15.50 -25.82 -30.25
CA ASN A 748 -14.68 -26.07 -29.06
C ASN A 748 -15.47 -26.71 -27.91
N LYS A 749 -16.80 -26.74 -28.00
CA LYS A 749 -17.69 -27.32 -26.98
C LYS A 749 -17.35 -28.78 -26.65
N MET A 750 -17.00 -29.58 -27.65
CA MET A 750 -16.64 -30.98 -27.44
C MET A 750 -15.35 -31.16 -26.64
N SER A 751 -14.31 -30.35 -26.91
CA SER A 751 -13.06 -30.39 -26.16
C SER A 751 -13.26 -29.95 -24.70
N PHE A 752 -14.00 -28.87 -24.49
CA PHE A 752 -14.38 -28.42 -23.14
C PHE A 752 -15.13 -29.50 -22.37
N LYS A 753 -16.19 -30.06 -22.97
CA LYS A 753 -16.96 -31.14 -22.35
C LYS A 753 -16.11 -32.36 -22.06
N SER A 754 -15.20 -32.73 -22.97
CA SER A 754 -14.29 -33.86 -22.78
C SER A 754 -13.42 -33.67 -21.54
N GLY A 755 -12.73 -32.54 -21.42
CA GLY A 755 -11.89 -32.25 -20.25
C GLY A 755 -12.70 -32.17 -18.95
N PHE A 756 -13.91 -31.61 -19.01
CA PHE A 756 -14.82 -31.56 -17.86
C PHE A 756 -15.21 -32.96 -17.39
N MET A 757 -15.60 -33.86 -18.30
CA MET A 757 -16.03 -35.22 -17.95
C MET A 757 -14.85 -36.09 -17.50
N GLU A 758 -13.68 -35.93 -18.12
CA GLU A 758 -12.44 -36.60 -17.71
C GLU A 758 -12.08 -36.26 -16.26
N GLU A 759 -12.00 -34.97 -15.93
CA GLU A 759 -11.71 -34.56 -14.56
C GLU A 759 -12.84 -34.98 -13.62
N LYS A 760 -14.12 -34.81 -13.98
CA LYS A 760 -15.26 -35.28 -13.15
C LYS A 760 -15.17 -36.77 -12.81
N ASN A 761 -14.79 -37.61 -13.77
CA ASN A 761 -14.59 -39.04 -13.54
C ASN A 761 -13.41 -39.29 -12.62
N GLU A 762 -12.28 -38.58 -12.81
CA GLU A 762 -11.13 -38.60 -11.90
C GLU A 762 -11.56 -38.22 -10.46
N LEU A 763 -12.39 -37.18 -10.33
CA LEU A 763 -12.93 -36.75 -9.04
C LEU A 763 -13.80 -37.81 -8.36
N THR A 764 -14.58 -38.55 -9.15
CA THR A 764 -15.53 -39.57 -8.66
C THR A 764 -14.82 -40.87 -8.28
N HIS A 765 -13.76 -41.24 -8.99
CA HIS A 765 -12.99 -42.47 -8.71
C HIS A 765 -12.10 -42.35 -7.45
N THR A 766 -11.82 -41.14 -6.98
CA THR A 766 -11.09 -40.91 -5.73
C THR A 766 -11.98 -41.04 -4.49
N LEU A 767 -13.28 -40.80 -4.63
CA LEU A 767 -14.29 -40.91 -3.58
C LEU A 767 -14.74 -42.37 -3.42
#